data_AF-A0A2M4DS23-F1
#
_entry.id   AF-A0A2M4DS23-F1
#
_cell.length_a   1.000
_cell.length_b   1.000
_cell.length_c   1.000
_cell.angle_alpha   90.00
_cell.angle_beta   90.00
_cell.angle_gamma   90.00
#
_symmetry.space_group_name_H-M   'P 1'
#
loop_
_entity.id
_entity.type
_entity.pdbx_description
1 polymer ?
#
loop_
_entity_poly.entity_id
_entity_poly.type
_entity_poly.pdbx_seq_one_letter_code
_entity_poly.pdbx_strand_id
1 'polypeptide(L)'
;EDDDDDKIVTNNRQENEKDNAVDNDDDDDDADDADDDEDEVEAAKGSDVRTSPEDDQDNTPFEEDSSDTSPKVSSTEHQSTTEPSDAEVPVTGDVLKEQMDELVRNYNKLAESLEVPKVEEETQHEPGQTVGKDDDDDFDGDDDEIEAIKVGSQQSAGDIDNDDDDDDDDDDGKADFDVFVDNDGGEEDYLAKLRQEQELRVAAEEARKAAIEPEEETSQIPTRAEEADRSYQEELRRAQQQLDEGKAQDALKTFDGVLSRKKPNSIPALVGRARALDALAEQRRSNALLIEAIAVYRKLIVVLELSVDDATLRSIGERCIDRMRFQGQHANAIEVHQTLIRRFNDEPHFRNQLAVTYLYMNRLADAKAVLHETLLRWIEDGFALVHYGFVLKTHDQNMELAAQYLREGIDTGHEGTQDGRFYFHLGDALQRLGRTAEAHDIYRRGVQRKLFLSLYQRSLYNVDGLRSRPFWTEQQTTYAGELESIRSQWTLIRDEGLKLLNSAGVFVNETENLRDRGDWKQLELFARGARVERNCARAPLTCRLVEQHFPAARTCKRGQVKFSVMHPGTHVWPHCGPTNCRIRAHLGLNVPSGTYIRVAEETRSWENGKWLIFDDSFEHEVWHNGTATRLVLIVDFWHPELTESQRRTLSPI
;
A
#
# COMPACT_ATOMS: atom_id res chain seq x y z
N GLU A 1 12.42 44.86 43.66
CA GLU A 1 13.42 45.10 44.70
C GLU A 1 14.63 44.29 44.27
N ASP A 2 15.75 44.99 44.10
CA ASP A 2 17.15 44.56 44.04
C ASP A 2 17.53 43.66 42.81
N ASP A 3 18.48 43.99 41.91
CA ASP A 3 19.89 44.50 41.99
C ASP A 3 20.91 43.36 42.24
N ASP A 4 22.10 43.27 41.64
CA ASP A 4 22.81 43.94 40.50
C ASP A 4 23.75 42.84 39.84
N ASP A 5 24.72 42.94 38.92
CA ASP A 5 25.50 43.94 38.14
C ASP A 5 26.07 43.15 36.89
N ASP A 6 27.12 43.41 36.07
CA ASP A 6 28.18 44.43 35.91
C ASP A 6 28.58 44.61 34.42
N LYS A 7 28.02 45.65 33.78
CA LYS A 7 28.65 46.67 32.89
C LYS A 7 29.54 46.35 31.66
N ILE A 8 29.51 47.36 30.75
CA ILE A 8 30.54 47.82 29.75
C ILE A 8 30.84 46.87 28.55
N VAL A 9 30.63 47.17 27.26
CA VAL A 9 30.46 48.40 26.39
C VAL A 9 31.73 48.87 25.63
N THR A 10 31.95 48.28 24.43
CA THR A 10 32.57 48.88 23.19
C THR A 10 34.00 49.48 23.26
N ASN A 11 34.87 49.59 22.24
CA ASN A 11 34.68 49.91 20.81
C ASN A 11 36.05 49.94 20.04
N ASN A 12 36.01 49.76 18.71
CA ASN A 12 36.84 50.42 17.66
C ASN A 12 38.42 50.39 17.60
N ARG A 13 38.91 49.76 16.50
CA ARG A 13 39.75 50.31 15.39
C ARG A 13 41.29 50.54 15.51
N GLN A 14 41.91 50.67 14.31
CA GLN A 14 43.29 51.09 13.95
C GLN A 14 44.42 50.05 14.27
N GLU A 15 45.55 49.93 13.53
CA GLU A 15 46.01 50.46 12.22
C GLU A 15 47.26 49.69 11.69
N ASN A 16 47.60 49.82 10.38
CA ASN A 16 48.95 49.95 9.75
C ASN A 16 50.13 48.98 10.11
N GLU A 17 51.22 48.78 9.34
CA GLU A 17 51.69 49.15 7.98
C GLU A 17 52.93 48.28 7.61
N LYS A 18 53.24 48.08 6.30
CA LYS A 18 54.62 48.00 5.70
C LYS A 18 55.58 46.84 6.11
N ASP A 19 56.69 46.53 5.41
CA ASP A 19 57.27 46.91 4.09
C ASP A 19 58.27 45.82 3.61
N ASN A 20 58.57 45.77 2.30
CA ASN A 20 59.75 45.20 1.59
C ASN A 20 60.16 43.71 1.82
N ALA A 21 60.52 42.86 0.85
CA ALA A 21 61.18 42.96 -0.48
C ALA A 21 62.73 43.01 -0.46
N VAL A 22 63.37 41.96 -1.00
CA VAL A 22 64.73 41.90 -1.60
C VAL A 22 64.73 40.74 -2.64
N ASP A 23 65.38 40.95 -3.77
CA ASP A 23 65.43 40.07 -4.96
C ASP A 23 66.68 39.15 -4.99
N ASN A 24 66.82 38.35 -6.07
CA ASN A 24 68.08 37.95 -6.76
C ASN A 24 67.85 36.71 -7.67
N ASP A 25 67.27 36.91 -8.85
CA ASP A 25 67.94 36.92 -10.16
C ASP A 25 69.11 35.94 -10.51
N ASP A 26 69.07 35.53 -11.78
CA ASP A 26 70.16 35.28 -12.77
C ASP A 26 70.81 33.90 -13.06
N ASP A 27 70.92 33.68 -14.38
CA ASP A 27 71.89 32.97 -15.25
C ASP A 27 72.06 31.43 -15.30
N ASP A 28 71.40 30.82 -16.31
CA ASP A 28 71.94 30.31 -17.60
C ASP A 28 73.07 29.23 -17.74
N ASP A 29 73.07 28.68 -18.97
CA ASP A 29 74.12 27.98 -19.74
C ASP A 29 74.51 26.49 -19.51
N ASP A 30 74.05 25.68 -20.48
CA ASP A 30 74.84 24.86 -21.44
C ASP A 30 75.17 23.35 -21.27
N ALA A 31 75.00 22.70 -22.44
CA ALA A 31 75.79 21.65 -23.08
C ALA A 31 75.71 20.15 -22.67
N ASP A 32 75.31 19.36 -23.67
CA ASP A 32 75.96 18.15 -24.21
C ASP A 32 76.40 17.00 -23.29
N ASP A 33 75.79 15.83 -23.51
CA ASP A 33 76.50 14.80 -24.31
C ASP A 33 75.48 13.91 -25.04
N ALA A 34 75.88 13.35 -26.19
CA ALA A 34 75.07 12.46 -27.02
C ALA A 34 75.86 11.19 -27.37
N ASP A 35 75.16 10.13 -27.79
CA ASP A 35 75.70 9.14 -28.71
C ASP A 35 74.54 8.42 -29.42
N ASP A 36 74.68 8.19 -30.72
CA ASP A 36 73.68 7.62 -31.62
C ASP A 36 73.79 6.09 -31.73
N ASP A 37 72.77 5.47 -32.35
CA ASP A 37 72.98 4.54 -33.49
C ASP A 37 71.61 4.23 -34.15
N GLU A 38 71.30 4.93 -35.25
CA GLU A 38 70.25 4.57 -36.24
C GLU A 38 70.85 3.75 -37.38
N ASP A 39 70.06 2.96 -38.14
CA ASP A 39 70.28 2.83 -39.61
C ASP A 39 69.09 2.21 -40.40
N GLU A 40 68.94 2.62 -41.68
CA GLU A 40 67.94 2.18 -42.71
C GLU A 40 68.49 2.47 -44.13
N VAL A 41 67.96 2.04 -45.29
CA VAL A 41 66.66 1.44 -45.68
C VAL A 41 66.94 0.14 -46.50
N GLU A 42 66.30 -0.35 -47.58
CA GLU A 42 65.19 0.05 -48.48
C GLU A 42 64.38 -1.21 -48.89
N ALA A 43 64.33 -1.58 -50.17
CA ALA A 43 63.50 -2.66 -50.68
C ALA A 43 64.09 -3.30 -51.95
N ALA A 44 63.38 -4.30 -52.53
CA ALA A 44 62.61 -4.08 -53.77
C ALA A 44 62.32 -5.37 -54.59
N LYS A 45 61.04 -5.50 -55.01
CA LYS A 45 60.50 -6.26 -56.18
C LYS A 45 60.49 -7.81 -56.11
N GLY A 46 59.45 -8.50 -56.61
CA GLY A 46 58.12 -8.03 -57.09
C GLY A 46 57.38 -9.03 -58.02
N SER A 47 56.08 -8.78 -58.29
CA SER A 47 55.22 -9.37 -59.39
C SER A 47 55.02 -10.91 -59.43
N ASP A 48 53.91 -11.52 -59.90
CA ASP A 48 52.64 -11.13 -60.58
C ASP A 48 51.66 -12.36 -60.63
N VAL A 49 50.35 -12.35 -60.97
CA VAL A 49 49.23 -11.37 -60.92
C VAL A 49 47.88 -12.04 -61.34
N ARG A 50 46.74 -11.70 -60.67
CA ARG A 50 45.33 -11.95 -61.08
C ARG A 50 44.87 -13.44 -61.27
N THR A 51 43.57 -13.82 -61.40
CA THR A 51 42.28 -13.10 -61.56
C THR A 51 41.10 -13.91 -60.97
N SER A 52 39.99 -13.25 -60.60
CA SER A 52 38.63 -13.84 -60.48
C SER A 52 37.84 -13.65 -61.81
N PRO A 53 36.58 -14.15 -62.01
CA PRO A 53 35.38 -13.60 -61.35
C PRO A 53 34.20 -14.59 -61.11
N GLU A 54 33.09 -14.08 -60.54
CA GLU A 54 31.63 -14.24 -60.91
C GLU A 54 31.09 -15.61 -61.45
N ASP A 55 29.85 -16.06 -61.16
CA ASP A 55 28.72 -15.49 -60.39
C ASP A 55 27.67 -16.58 -59.98
N ASP A 56 26.47 -16.13 -59.56
CA ASP A 56 25.14 -16.79 -59.59
C ASP A 56 24.47 -17.28 -58.28
N GLN A 57 23.13 -17.35 -58.33
CA GLN A 57 22.20 -17.23 -57.19
C GLN A 57 21.15 -18.36 -57.06
N ASP A 58 20.56 -18.42 -55.87
CA ASP A 58 19.12 -18.65 -55.58
C ASP A 58 18.54 -20.08 -55.41
N ASN A 59 17.44 -20.09 -54.65
CA ASN A 59 16.43 -21.10 -54.34
C ASN A 59 16.74 -22.33 -53.46
N THR A 60 15.80 -22.48 -52.51
CA THR A 60 15.51 -23.61 -51.61
C THR A 60 14.36 -24.46 -52.22
N PRO A 61 13.67 -25.34 -51.48
CA PRO A 61 14.12 -26.47 -50.65
C PRO A 61 13.50 -27.82 -51.12
N PHE A 62 13.90 -28.98 -50.57
CA PHE A 62 12.91 -29.99 -50.07
C PHE A 62 13.48 -31.18 -49.27
N GLU A 63 12.62 -31.62 -48.33
CA GLU A 63 12.34 -32.98 -47.82
C GLU A 63 13.36 -33.91 -47.13
N GLU A 64 12.74 -34.81 -46.36
CA GLU A 64 13.26 -35.75 -45.37
C GLU A 64 13.56 -37.14 -45.98
N ASP A 65 14.46 -37.90 -45.36
CA ASP A 65 14.19 -39.21 -44.73
C ASP A 65 15.51 -39.84 -44.24
N SER A 66 15.50 -40.49 -43.07
CA SER A 66 16.34 -41.67 -42.75
C SER A 66 16.07 -42.22 -41.33
N SER A 67 15.14 -43.16 -41.25
CA SER A 67 15.28 -44.44 -40.53
C SER A 67 16.16 -44.53 -39.26
N ASP A 68 15.49 -44.65 -38.11
CA ASP A 68 15.70 -45.67 -37.07
C ASP A 68 16.98 -46.55 -37.10
N THR A 69 17.73 -46.58 -35.99
CA THR A 69 18.13 -47.87 -35.36
C THR A 69 18.63 -47.69 -33.91
N SER A 70 18.10 -48.50 -32.98
CA SER A 70 18.60 -48.59 -31.60
C SER A 70 18.79 -50.04 -31.12
N PRO A 71 20.00 -50.39 -30.61
CA PRO A 71 20.19 -51.55 -29.73
C PRO A 71 21.08 -51.24 -28.49
N LYS A 72 20.92 -51.87 -27.31
CA LYS A 72 19.89 -52.80 -26.78
C LYS A 72 20.18 -53.07 -25.27
N VAL A 73 19.15 -53.42 -24.48
CA VAL A 73 19.23 -54.26 -23.23
C VAL A 73 19.94 -53.57 -22.03
N SER A 74 19.56 -53.73 -20.75
CA SER A 74 18.82 -54.80 -20.06
C SER A 74 17.74 -54.32 -19.05
N SER A 75 16.71 -55.15 -18.94
CA SER A 75 15.83 -55.45 -17.80
C SER A 75 16.55 -55.55 -16.42
N THR A 76 15.88 -55.51 -15.26
CA THR A 76 14.59 -56.19 -14.96
C THR A 76 13.76 -55.58 -13.81
N GLU A 77 12.45 -55.50 -14.05
CA GLU A 77 11.26 -55.47 -13.16
C GLU A 77 11.37 -55.28 -11.62
N HIS A 78 10.56 -54.35 -11.09
CA HIS A 78 9.68 -54.64 -9.95
C HIS A 78 8.29 -53.99 -10.15
N GLN A 79 7.30 -54.42 -9.38
CA GLN A 79 5.89 -54.41 -9.79
C GLN A 79 5.12 -53.11 -9.52
N SER A 80 4.10 -52.90 -10.34
CA SER A 80 3.09 -51.85 -10.20
C SER A 80 2.19 -52.07 -8.98
N THR A 81 2.03 -51.02 -8.17
CA THR A 81 0.82 -50.76 -7.38
C THR A 81 0.08 -49.61 -8.03
N THR A 82 -1.12 -49.87 -8.55
CA THR A 82 -1.91 -48.86 -9.26
C THR A 82 -2.82 -48.13 -8.27
N GLU A 83 -2.42 -46.93 -7.87
CA GLU A 83 -3.30 -45.99 -7.17
C GLU A 83 -3.99 -45.06 -8.21
N PRO A 84 -5.22 -44.57 -7.93
CA PRO A 84 -6.01 -43.88 -8.93
C PRO A 84 -5.44 -42.51 -9.28
N SER A 85 -5.78 -42.02 -10.47
CA SER A 85 -5.57 -40.62 -10.81
C SER A 85 -6.56 -39.76 -10.03
N ASP A 86 -6.08 -38.97 -9.08
CA ASP A 86 -6.85 -37.86 -8.52
C ASP A 86 -7.11 -36.86 -9.64
N ALA A 87 -8.32 -36.92 -10.20
CA ALA A 87 -8.86 -35.85 -11.02
C ALA A 87 -9.12 -34.64 -10.11
N GLU A 88 -8.76 -33.44 -10.56
CA GLU A 88 -8.97 -32.20 -9.81
C GLU A 88 -10.46 -32.03 -9.47
N VAL A 89 -10.83 -32.32 -8.22
CA VAL A 89 -12.15 -31.99 -7.70
C VAL A 89 -12.18 -30.46 -7.53
N PRO A 90 -13.07 -29.72 -8.22
CA PRO A 90 -13.20 -28.29 -7.99
C PRO A 90 -13.67 -28.08 -6.55
N VAL A 91 -12.87 -27.36 -5.77
CA VAL A 91 -13.14 -27.05 -4.36
C VAL A 91 -14.41 -26.21 -4.28
N THR A 92 -15.53 -26.83 -3.88
CA THR A 92 -16.82 -26.15 -3.73
C THR A 92 -16.88 -25.39 -2.40
N GLY A 93 -17.92 -24.55 -2.23
CA GLY A 93 -18.18 -23.83 -0.99
C GLY A 93 -18.30 -24.75 0.24
N ASP A 94 -18.70 -26.01 0.04
CA ASP A 94 -18.82 -27.03 1.09
C ASP A 94 -17.44 -27.40 1.67
N VAL A 95 -16.42 -27.54 0.81
CA VAL A 95 -15.04 -27.83 1.23
C VAL A 95 -14.42 -26.63 1.95
N LEU A 96 -14.75 -25.40 1.51
CA LEU A 96 -14.38 -24.18 2.24
C LEU A 96 -15.08 -24.11 3.60
N LYS A 97 -16.33 -24.59 3.72
CA LYS A 97 -17.05 -24.67 4.99
C LYS A 97 -16.42 -25.70 5.94
N GLU A 98 -16.11 -26.91 5.49
CA GLU A 98 -15.43 -27.91 6.33
C GLU A 98 -14.08 -27.40 6.88
N GLN A 99 -13.31 -26.68 6.05
CA GLN A 99 -12.07 -26.03 6.46
C GLN A 99 -12.30 -24.87 7.44
N MET A 100 -13.38 -24.10 7.27
CA MET A 100 -13.80 -23.05 8.22
C MET A 100 -14.15 -23.67 9.59
N ASP A 101 -14.95 -24.72 9.59
CA ASP A 101 -15.41 -25.42 10.80
C ASP A 101 -14.22 -26.05 11.54
N GLU A 102 -13.23 -26.61 10.83
CA GLU A 102 -12.01 -27.11 11.48
C GLU A 102 -11.15 -25.97 12.07
N LEU A 103 -11.09 -24.82 11.40
CA LEU A 103 -10.39 -23.64 11.90
C LEU A 103 -11.06 -23.09 13.17
N VAL A 104 -12.39 -23.01 13.22
CA VAL A 104 -13.18 -22.61 14.40
C VAL A 104 -12.98 -23.62 15.54
N ARG A 105 -13.05 -24.92 15.27
CA ARG A 105 -12.75 -25.98 16.27
C ARG A 105 -11.34 -25.88 16.84
N ASN A 106 -10.36 -25.43 16.05
CA ASN A 106 -8.99 -25.24 16.52
C ASN A 106 -8.78 -23.89 17.24
N TYR A 107 -9.49 -22.83 16.85
CA TYR A 107 -9.55 -21.56 17.58
C TYR A 107 -10.15 -21.75 18.98
N ASN A 108 -11.29 -22.45 19.09
CA ASN A 108 -11.98 -22.66 20.36
C ASN A 108 -11.16 -23.47 21.39
N LYS A 109 -10.34 -24.43 20.94
CA LYS A 109 -9.37 -25.14 21.79
C LYS A 109 -8.27 -24.20 22.30
N LEU A 110 -7.82 -23.26 21.47
CA LEU A 110 -6.80 -22.28 21.85
C LEU A 110 -7.37 -21.23 22.83
N ALA A 111 -8.59 -20.74 22.59
CA ALA A 111 -9.31 -19.84 23.48
C ALA A 111 -9.52 -20.46 24.89
N GLU A 112 -9.89 -21.74 24.94
CA GLU A 112 -10.01 -22.52 26.18
C GLU A 112 -8.68 -22.63 26.95
N SER A 113 -7.56 -22.76 26.24
CA SER A 113 -6.21 -22.78 26.86
C SER A 113 -5.72 -21.41 27.34
N LEU A 114 -6.47 -20.33 27.06
CA LEU A 114 -6.10 -18.94 27.34
C LEU A 114 -7.15 -18.18 28.18
N GLU A 115 -8.21 -18.86 28.64
CA GLU A 115 -9.35 -18.25 29.35
C GLU A 115 -10.07 -17.13 28.57
N VAL A 116 -10.11 -17.26 27.23
CA VAL A 116 -10.76 -16.32 26.29
C VAL A 116 -12.13 -16.86 25.86
N PRO A 117 -13.16 -16.02 25.62
CA PRO A 117 -14.46 -16.48 25.12
C PRO A 117 -14.36 -17.31 23.82
N LYS A 118 -15.16 -18.38 23.76
CA LYS A 118 -15.32 -19.22 22.57
C LYS A 118 -16.27 -18.58 21.55
N VAL A 119 -16.15 -18.96 20.29
CA VAL A 119 -17.09 -18.64 19.21
C VAL A 119 -18.05 -19.83 19.05
N GLU A 120 -19.35 -19.56 18.93
CA GLU A 120 -20.37 -20.61 18.75
C GLU A 120 -20.41 -21.12 17.29
N GLU A 121 -20.72 -22.40 17.10
CA GLU A 121 -20.85 -23.02 15.77
C GLU A 121 -22.30 -22.85 15.26
N GLU A 122 -22.50 -22.18 14.12
CA GLU A 122 -23.82 -21.98 13.51
C GLU A 122 -24.41 -23.31 12.96
N THR A 123 -25.09 -24.04 13.84
CA THR A 123 -25.88 -25.22 13.47
C THR A 123 -27.26 -24.80 12.95
N GLN A 124 -27.39 -24.72 11.62
CA GLN A 124 -28.64 -24.43 10.93
C GLN A 124 -29.73 -25.45 11.33
N HIS A 125 -30.79 -24.98 11.99
CA HIS A 125 -31.97 -25.79 12.29
C HIS A 125 -32.88 -25.88 11.05
N GLU A 126 -33.16 -27.09 10.57
CA GLU A 126 -34.24 -27.33 9.62
C GLU A 126 -35.62 -27.29 10.32
N PRO A 127 -36.65 -26.69 9.71
CA PRO A 127 -37.96 -26.56 10.33
C PRO A 127 -38.82 -27.82 10.20
N GLY A 128 -38.65 -28.73 11.16
CA GLY A 128 -39.77 -29.43 11.78
C GLY A 128 -40.03 -30.90 11.40
N GLN A 129 -40.02 -31.76 12.43
CA GLN A 129 -40.95 -32.90 12.50
C GLN A 129 -41.40 -33.11 13.95
N THR A 130 -42.69 -33.47 14.13
CA THR A 130 -43.31 -33.63 15.44
C THR A 130 -43.25 -35.07 15.94
N VAL A 131 -43.01 -35.26 17.25
CA VAL A 131 -43.61 -36.24 18.18
C VAL A 131 -43.02 -35.94 19.57
N GLY A 132 -43.85 -35.93 20.61
CA GLY A 132 -43.44 -35.63 22.00
C GLY A 132 -43.27 -36.86 22.88
N LYS A 133 -43.47 -36.65 24.20
CA LYS A 133 -43.14 -37.51 25.36
C LYS A 133 -41.69 -37.35 25.86
N ASP A 134 -41.40 -37.46 27.15
CA ASP A 134 -42.17 -37.37 28.41
C ASP A 134 -41.13 -37.19 29.56
N ASP A 135 -41.60 -37.05 30.80
CA ASP A 135 -40.89 -37.28 32.08
C ASP A 135 -39.72 -36.33 32.47
N ASP A 136 -40.04 -35.46 33.44
CA ASP A 136 -39.41 -35.29 34.77
C ASP A 136 -37.87 -35.24 34.95
N ASP A 137 -37.40 -34.17 35.62
CA ASP A 137 -36.77 -34.30 36.95
C ASP A 137 -36.76 -32.95 37.70
N ASP A 138 -37.19 -32.92 38.97
CA ASP A 138 -37.25 -31.73 39.83
C ASP A 138 -35.87 -31.40 40.46
N PHE A 139 -35.60 -30.11 40.68
CA PHE A 139 -34.81 -29.71 41.86
C PHE A 139 -35.15 -28.29 42.36
N ASP A 140 -35.72 -28.22 43.56
CA ASP A 140 -35.77 -27.01 44.39
C ASP A 140 -34.34 -26.48 44.65
N GLY A 141 -34.04 -25.20 44.82
CA GLY A 141 -34.86 -24.15 45.39
C GLY A 141 -34.31 -23.77 46.77
N ASP A 142 -34.05 -22.48 46.98
CA ASP A 142 -34.07 -21.82 48.29
C ASP A 142 -34.01 -20.30 48.05
N ASP A 143 -34.90 -19.56 48.72
CA ASP A 143 -34.97 -18.09 48.69
C ASP A 143 -33.93 -17.46 49.63
N ASP A 144 -33.70 -16.15 49.48
CA ASP A 144 -33.61 -15.32 50.69
C ASP A 144 -34.20 -13.90 50.49
N GLU A 145 -34.98 -13.50 51.49
CA GLU A 145 -35.74 -12.25 51.66
C GLU A 145 -34.79 -11.02 51.87
N ILE A 146 -35.15 -9.71 51.89
CA ILE A 146 -36.34 -8.85 51.65
C ILE A 146 -35.81 -7.39 51.50
N GLU A 147 -36.44 -6.46 50.78
CA GLU A 147 -37.36 -5.47 51.38
C GLU A 147 -38.32 -4.85 50.35
N ALA A 148 -39.61 -4.78 50.71
CA ALA A 148 -40.66 -4.18 49.90
C ALA A 148 -41.59 -3.27 50.71
N ILE A 149 -41.71 -2.01 50.30
CA ILE A 149 -42.68 -1.02 50.78
C ILE A 149 -43.23 -0.34 49.50
N LYS A 150 -44.35 -0.77 48.91
CA LYS A 150 -45.76 -0.42 49.26
C LYS A 150 -45.92 1.10 49.46
N VAL A 151 -46.83 1.80 48.81
CA VAL A 151 -48.30 1.68 48.73
C VAL A 151 -48.71 2.35 47.38
N GLY A 152 -49.65 1.89 46.55
CA GLY A 152 -51.04 1.48 46.81
C GLY A 152 -51.96 2.68 46.46
N SER A 153 -52.67 2.74 45.32
CA SER A 153 -53.78 1.89 44.83
C SER A 153 -55.15 2.53 45.11
N GLN A 154 -56.15 2.23 44.24
CA GLN A 154 -57.60 2.46 44.41
C GLN A 154 -58.10 3.92 44.22
N GLN A 155 -59.33 4.21 43.74
CA GLN A 155 -60.43 3.43 43.12
C GLN A 155 -61.34 4.43 42.34
N SER A 156 -61.75 4.18 41.08
CA SER A 156 -62.93 3.43 40.59
C SER A 156 -64.33 4.01 40.88
N ALA A 157 -65.04 4.47 39.83
CA ALA A 157 -66.51 4.49 39.61
C ALA A 157 -66.79 5.36 38.35
N GLY A 158 -67.77 5.08 37.48
CA GLY A 158 -68.72 3.96 37.41
C GLY A 158 -69.82 4.26 36.36
N ASP A 159 -70.55 3.21 35.94
CA ASP A 159 -71.85 3.20 35.23
C ASP A 159 -71.85 3.70 33.75
N ILE A 160 -72.07 2.82 32.74
CA ILE A 160 -73.35 2.27 32.17
C ILE A 160 -74.01 3.30 31.21
N ASP A 161 -74.16 3.08 29.90
CA ASP A 161 -74.99 2.14 29.09
C ASP A 161 -74.45 2.17 27.60
N ASN A 162 -74.79 1.33 26.61
CA ASN A 162 -75.20 -0.10 26.47
C ASN A 162 -75.26 -0.45 24.93
N ASP A 163 -75.56 -1.70 24.57
CA ASP A 163 -75.91 -2.22 23.21
C ASP A 163 -74.78 -2.21 22.12
N ASP A 164 -74.57 -3.21 21.23
CA ASP A 164 -75.02 -4.62 21.11
C ASP A 164 -74.05 -5.40 20.14
N ASP A 165 -73.90 -6.71 20.36
CA ASP A 165 -73.75 -7.88 19.44
C ASP A 165 -72.86 -7.78 18.15
N ASP A 166 -71.78 -8.59 17.98
CA ASP A 166 -71.69 -9.98 17.44
C ASP A 166 -71.52 -10.04 15.88
N ASP A 167 -70.85 -11.01 15.22
CA ASP A 167 -69.72 -11.91 15.53
C ASP A 167 -69.20 -12.49 14.16
N ASP A 168 -68.60 -13.70 14.11
CA ASP A 168 -68.37 -14.58 12.92
C ASP A 168 -67.33 -14.19 11.82
N ASP A 169 -66.07 -14.57 12.06
CA ASP A 169 -65.30 -15.65 11.39
C ASP A 169 -65.23 -15.90 9.83
N ASP A 170 -64.04 -16.41 9.46
CA ASP A 170 -63.73 -17.51 8.52
C ASP A 170 -63.68 -17.42 6.96
N ASP A 171 -62.42 -17.59 6.47
CA ASP A 171 -61.91 -18.75 5.70
C ASP A 171 -61.63 -18.71 4.16
N ASP A 172 -60.58 -19.47 3.84
CA ASP A 172 -59.71 -19.70 2.68
C ASP A 172 -60.19 -19.60 1.21
N GLY A 173 -59.18 -19.41 0.33
CA GLY A 173 -59.26 -19.69 -1.11
C GLY A 173 -57.88 -19.77 -1.79
N LYS A 174 -57.46 -20.95 -2.27
CA LYS A 174 -56.16 -21.20 -2.92
C LYS A 174 -56.23 -21.36 -4.45
N ALA A 175 -55.08 -21.10 -5.09
CA ALA A 175 -54.71 -21.41 -6.49
C ALA A 175 -55.42 -20.54 -7.57
N ASP A 176 -54.93 -20.44 -8.81
CA ASP A 176 -53.83 -21.17 -9.47
C ASP A 176 -53.03 -20.29 -10.47
N PHE A 177 -52.11 -20.90 -11.22
CA PHE A 177 -51.04 -20.33 -12.05
C PHE A 177 -51.44 -19.96 -13.52
N ASP A 178 -50.63 -19.09 -14.13
CA ASP A 178 -50.51 -18.73 -15.58
C ASP A 178 -51.69 -18.11 -16.36
N VAL A 179 -51.55 -16.81 -16.71
CA VAL A 179 -51.91 -16.24 -18.03
C VAL A 179 -50.85 -15.19 -18.43
N PHE A 180 -50.39 -15.24 -19.68
CA PHE A 180 -49.45 -14.28 -20.28
C PHE A 180 -50.16 -13.47 -21.39
N VAL A 181 -49.69 -12.23 -21.66
CA VAL A 181 -50.28 -11.22 -22.59
C VAL A 181 -51.74 -10.79 -22.26
N ASP A 182 -52.19 -9.56 -22.53
CA ASP A 182 -51.70 -8.52 -23.45
C ASP A 182 -51.56 -7.11 -22.83
N ASN A 183 -50.96 -6.17 -23.58
CA ASN A 183 -50.75 -4.78 -23.19
C ASN A 183 -51.51 -3.79 -24.10
N ASP A 184 -52.65 -3.27 -23.62
CA ASP A 184 -53.14 -1.92 -23.93
C ASP A 184 -54.18 -1.41 -22.89
N GLY A 185 -54.45 -0.10 -22.88
CA GLY A 185 -55.66 0.50 -22.28
C GLY A 185 -55.61 1.02 -20.84
N GLY A 186 -54.66 0.60 -19.98
CA GLY A 186 -54.71 0.94 -18.53
C GLY A 186 -54.02 2.25 -18.10
N GLU A 187 -53.00 2.70 -18.82
CA GLU A 187 -52.05 3.70 -18.31
C GLU A 187 -52.63 5.14 -18.24
N GLU A 188 -53.48 5.52 -19.19
CA GLU A 188 -54.05 6.88 -19.22
C GLU A 188 -55.06 7.12 -18.07
N ASP A 189 -55.85 6.10 -17.71
CA ASP A 189 -56.77 6.12 -16.57
C ASP A 189 -56.02 6.12 -15.22
N TYR A 190 -54.89 5.40 -15.13
CA TYR A 190 -54.03 5.44 -13.95
C TYR A 190 -53.37 6.82 -13.79
N LEU A 191 -52.85 7.40 -14.87
CA LEU A 191 -52.30 8.76 -14.87
C LEU A 191 -53.38 9.83 -14.67
N ALA A 192 -54.64 9.60 -15.09
CA ALA A 192 -55.76 10.48 -14.79
C ALA A 192 -56.08 10.48 -13.28
N LYS A 193 -56.16 9.30 -12.65
CA LYS A 193 -56.32 9.17 -11.19
C LYS A 193 -55.16 9.82 -10.43
N LEU A 194 -53.91 9.58 -10.86
CA LEU A 194 -52.74 10.15 -10.21
C LEU A 194 -52.68 11.69 -10.33
N ARG A 195 -53.11 12.25 -11.47
CA ARG A 195 -53.29 13.71 -11.64
C ARG A 195 -54.41 14.24 -10.76
N GLN A 196 -55.56 13.57 -10.70
CA GLN A 196 -56.67 13.95 -9.83
C GLN A 196 -56.29 13.89 -8.34
N GLU A 197 -55.49 12.90 -7.90
CA GLU A 197 -54.97 12.83 -6.54
C GLU A 197 -53.94 13.94 -6.27
N GLN A 198 -53.08 14.29 -7.23
CA GLN A 198 -52.19 15.44 -7.12
C GLN A 198 -52.96 16.76 -7.05
N GLU A 199 -53.98 16.96 -7.89
CA GLU A 199 -54.86 18.14 -7.85
C GLU A 199 -55.61 18.23 -6.51
N LEU A 200 -56.12 17.11 -5.99
CA LEU A 200 -56.74 17.06 -4.66
C LEU A 200 -55.73 17.32 -3.53
N ARG A 201 -54.49 16.85 -3.63
CA ARG A 201 -53.43 17.16 -2.66
C ARG A 201 -53.00 18.62 -2.71
N VAL A 202 -52.86 19.20 -3.90
CA VAL A 202 -52.56 20.63 -4.09
C VAL A 202 -53.72 21.47 -3.57
N ALA A 203 -54.96 21.15 -3.92
CA ALA A 203 -56.15 21.82 -3.40
C ALA A 203 -56.30 21.66 -1.88
N ALA A 204 -55.91 20.53 -1.30
CA ALA A 204 -55.87 20.33 0.16
C ALA A 204 -54.73 21.12 0.82
N GLU A 205 -53.57 21.28 0.17
CA GLU A 205 -52.47 22.11 0.66
C GLU A 205 -52.79 23.61 0.53
N GLU A 206 -53.46 24.03 -0.54
CA GLU A 206 -53.96 25.40 -0.71
C GLU A 206 -55.11 25.70 0.25
N ALA A 207 -56.07 24.78 0.43
CA ALA A 207 -57.10 24.90 1.45
C ALA A 207 -56.51 24.93 2.86
N ARG A 208 -55.44 24.17 3.13
CA ARG A 208 -54.68 24.23 4.40
C ARG A 208 -53.92 25.54 4.57
N LYS A 209 -53.40 26.14 3.48
CA LYS A 209 -52.78 27.49 3.50
C LYS A 209 -53.81 28.62 3.62
N ALA A 210 -55.06 28.39 3.19
CA ALA A 210 -56.17 29.33 3.32
C ALA A 210 -56.96 29.19 4.64
N ALA A 211 -56.93 27.99 5.26
CA ALA A 211 -57.47 27.70 6.58
C ALA A 211 -56.47 27.96 7.71
N ILE A 212 -55.20 28.21 7.39
CA ILE A 212 -54.39 29.12 8.20
C ILE A 212 -54.98 30.52 7.97
N GLU A 213 -55.93 30.90 8.82
CA GLU A 213 -56.29 32.31 8.96
C GLU A 213 -55.01 33.11 9.25
N PRO A 214 -54.90 34.36 8.77
CA PRO A 214 -53.91 35.26 9.33
C PRO A 214 -54.29 35.55 10.78
N GLU A 215 -53.78 34.75 11.72
CA GLU A 215 -53.64 35.20 13.11
C GLU A 215 -53.03 36.60 13.04
N GLU A 216 -53.70 37.59 13.64
CA GLU A 216 -53.13 38.93 13.69
C GLU A 216 -51.73 38.82 14.29
N GLU A 217 -50.73 39.48 13.68
CA GLU A 217 -49.39 39.64 14.27
C GLU A 217 -49.49 40.55 15.51
N THR A 218 -50.12 40.02 16.56
CA THR A 218 -49.82 40.36 17.95
C THR A 218 -48.30 40.36 18.01
N SER A 219 -47.72 41.54 18.18
CA SER A 219 -46.29 41.73 17.95
C SER A 219 -45.51 41.16 19.13
N GLN A 220 -45.47 39.83 19.19
CA GLN A 220 -44.71 39.04 20.14
C GLN A 220 -43.25 39.29 19.81
N ILE A 221 -42.69 40.29 20.48
CA ILE A 221 -41.26 40.59 20.50
C ILE A 221 -40.56 39.25 20.78
N PRO A 222 -39.78 38.71 19.82
CA PRO A 222 -39.24 37.36 19.95
C PRO A 222 -38.45 37.29 21.25
N THR A 223 -38.61 36.18 21.99
CA THR A 223 -38.00 36.12 23.31
C THR A 223 -36.48 36.24 23.17
N ARG A 224 -35.85 36.82 24.19
CA ARG A 224 -34.39 37.03 24.21
C ARG A 224 -33.58 35.72 24.00
N ALA A 225 -34.20 34.56 24.23
CA ALA A 225 -33.64 33.25 23.90
C ALA A 225 -33.69 32.95 22.38
N GLU A 226 -34.83 33.20 21.72
CA GLU A 226 -34.99 33.01 20.28
C GLU A 226 -34.15 33.99 19.46
N GLU A 227 -34.06 35.26 19.87
CA GLU A 227 -33.14 36.23 19.24
C GLU A 227 -31.68 35.77 19.35
N ALA A 228 -31.29 35.25 20.51
CA ALA A 228 -29.95 34.74 20.75
C ALA A 228 -29.65 33.47 19.93
N ASP A 229 -30.64 32.59 19.73
CA ASP A 229 -30.46 31.39 18.90
C ASP A 229 -30.43 31.71 17.39
N ARG A 230 -31.33 32.58 16.91
CA ARG A 230 -31.27 33.12 15.52
C ARG A 230 -29.90 33.77 15.26
N SER A 231 -29.41 34.59 16.19
CA SER A 231 -28.08 35.20 16.12
C SER A 231 -26.94 34.18 16.11
N TYR A 232 -27.07 33.07 16.85
CA TYR A 232 -26.12 31.95 16.86
C TYR A 232 -26.12 31.17 15.54
N GLN A 233 -27.30 30.88 14.97
CA GLN A 233 -27.44 30.21 13.67
C GLN A 233 -26.89 31.08 12.53
N GLU A 234 -27.10 32.40 12.58
CA GLU A 234 -26.55 33.35 11.60
C GLU A 234 -25.01 33.40 11.64
N GLU A 235 -24.41 33.45 12.84
CA GLU A 235 -22.96 33.39 13.01
C GLU A 235 -22.36 32.07 12.51
N LEU A 236 -23.05 30.94 12.71
CA LEU A 236 -22.65 29.64 12.15
C LEU A 236 -22.71 29.61 10.63
N ARG A 237 -23.82 30.08 10.01
CA ARG A 237 -23.96 30.10 8.56
C ARG A 237 -22.90 30.99 7.91
N ARG A 238 -22.63 32.15 8.51
CA ARG A 238 -21.55 33.05 8.11
C ARG A 238 -20.16 32.41 8.24
N ALA A 239 -19.91 31.68 9.34
CA ALA A 239 -18.63 31.00 9.55
C ALA A 239 -18.40 29.86 8.54
N GLN A 240 -19.46 29.12 8.19
CA GLN A 240 -19.42 28.11 7.13
C GLN A 240 -19.17 28.76 5.76
N GLN A 241 -19.92 29.81 5.40
CA GLN A 241 -19.68 30.56 4.17
C GLN A 241 -18.23 31.10 4.08
N GLN A 242 -17.66 31.60 5.19
CA GLN A 242 -16.26 32.01 5.24
C GLN A 242 -15.29 30.85 4.97
N LEU A 243 -15.61 29.62 5.40
CA LEU A 243 -14.82 28.43 5.12
C LEU A 243 -14.93 28.02 3.64
N ASP A 244 -16.15 28.04 3.09
CA ASP A 244 -16.44 27.71 1.69
C ASP A 244 -15.80 28.72 0.71
N GLU A 245 -15.74 30.00 1.11
CA GLU A 245 -14.99 31.06 0.42
C GLU A 245 -13.45 30.96 0.61
N GLY A 246 -12.95 29.90 1.26
CA GLY A 246 -11.52 29.65 1.51
C GLY A 246 -10.89 30.52 2.61
N LYS A 247 -11.66 31.38 3.27
CA LYS A 247 -11.22 32.33 4.32
C LYS A 247 -11.11 31.64 5.69
N ALA A 248 -10.44 30.49 5.73
CA ALA A 248 -10.32 29.61 6.89
C ALA A 248 -9.89 30.32 8.18
N GLN A 249 -8.98 31.32 8.09
CA GLN A 249 -8.55 32.09 9.26
C GLN A 249 -9.66 32.99 9.85
N ASP A 250 -10.61 33.48 9.05
CA ASP A 250 -11.73 34.28 9.55
C ASP A 250 -12.90 33.40 9.99
N ALA A 251 -13.16 32.29 9.29
CA ALA A 251 -14.07 31.24 9.75
C ALA A 251 -13.69 30.75 11.16
N LEU A 252 -12.41 30.43 11.38
CA LEU A 252 -11.87 29.99 12.68
C LEU A 252 -12.15 31.00 13.80
N LYS A 253 -11.89 32.30 13.58
CA LYS A 253 -12.21 33.36 14.55
C LYS A 253 -13.70 33.42 14.88
N THR A 254 -14.56 33.22 13.89
CA THR A 254 -16.02 33.22 14.09
C THR A 254 -16.44 31.99 14.90
N PHE A 255 -15.95 30.79 14.57
CA PHE A 255 -16.22 29.57 15.36
C PHE A 255 -15.68 29.65 16.80
N ASP A 256 -14.44 30.09 17.01
CA ASP A 256 -13.89 30.35 18.35
C ASP A 256 -14.71 31.39 19.12
N GLY A 257 -15.23 32.42 18.43
CA GLY A 257 -16.14 33.42 18.99
C GLY A 257 -17.49 32.84 19.44
N VAL A 258 -18.07 31.92 18.66
CA VAL A 258 -19.31 31.21 19.02
C VAL A 258 -19.10 30.30 20.24
N LEU A 259 -18.01 29.52 20.24
CA LEU A 259 -17.66 28.59 21.31
C LEU A 259 -17.39 29.31 22.64
N SER A 260 -16.63 30.40 22.60
CA SER A 260 -16.24 31.17 23.80
C SER A 260 -17.36 32.03 24.39
N ARG A 261 -18.36 32.45 23.59
CA ARG A 261 -19.39 33.42 24.03
C ARG A 261 -20.80 32.87 24.20
N LYS A 262 -21.15 31.77 23.52
CA LYS A 262 -22.55 31.29 23.45
C LYS A 262 -22.71 29.84 23.88
N LYS A 263 -22.03 28.89 23.23
CA LYS A 263 -22.24 27.45 23.44
C LYS A 263 -20.92 26.66 23.31
N PRO A 264 -20.18 26.40 24.40
CA PRO A 264 -18.81 25.84 24.34
C PRO A 264 -18.71 24.37 23.88
N ASN A 265 -19.82 23.62 23.92
CA ASN A 265 -19.94 22.28 23.35
C ASN A 265 -20.91 22.25 22.14
N SER A 266 -21.03 23.35 21.40
CA SER A 266 -21.79 23.38 20.13
C SER A 266 -21.11 22.47 19.10
N ILE A 267 -21.78 21.38 18.72
CA ILE A 267 -21.28 20.42 17.73
C ILE A 267 -21.02 21.09 16.37
N PRO A 268 -21.94 21.88 15.78
CA PRO A 268 -21.66 22.56 14.52
C PRO A 268 -20.48 23.53 14.60
N ALA A 269 -20.32 24.26 15.71
CA ALA A 269 -19.19 25.17 15.89
C ALA A 269 -17.86 24.41 16.06
N LEU A 270 -17.86 23.27 16.75
CA LEU A 270 -16.67 22.41 16.92
C LEU A 270 -16.28 21.74 15.59
N VAL A 271 -17.23 21.25 14.80
CA VAL A 271 -17.00 20.67 13.46
C VAL A 271 -16.45 21.74 12.51
N GLY A 272 -17.06 22.93 12.50
CA GLY A 272 -16.58 24.08 11.74
C GLY A 272 -15.17 24.52 12.15
N ARG A 273 -14.89 24.58 13.46
CA ARG A 273 -13.55 24.85 14.02
C ARG A 273 -12.51 23.84 13.52
N ALA A 274 -12.82 22.55 13.59
CA ALA A 274 -11.91 21.50 13.16
C ALA A 274 -11.58 21.60 11.66
N ARG A 275 -12.61 21.75 10.81
CA ARG A 275 -12.46 21.94 9.35
C ARG A 275 -11.69 23.24 9.03
N ALA A 276 -11.90 24.32 9.78
CA ALA A 276 -11.17 25.58 9.61
C ALA A 276 -9.69 25.49 10.02
N LEU A 277 -9.36 24.77 11.09
CA LEU A 277 -7.97 24.48 11.49
C LEU A 277 -7.27 23.60 10.45
N ASP A 278 -7.95 22.57 9.95
CA ASP A 278 -7.46 21.63 8.94
C ASP A 278 -7.14 22.36 7.61
N ALA A 279 -8.08 23.15 7.09
CA ALA A 279 -7.86 23.99 5.91
C ALA A 279 -6.74 25.01 6.12
N LEU A 280 -6.65 25.64 7.29
CA LEU A 280 -5.58 26.59 7.61
C LEU A 280 -4.21 25.89 7.78
N ALA A 281 -4.19 24.64 8.21
CA ALA A 281 -2.99 23.82 8.30
C ALA A 281 -2.45 23.43 6.91
N GLU A 282 -3.33 23.09 5.96
CA GLU A 282 -2.96 22.88 4.55
C GLU A 282 -2.44 24.19 3.91
N GLN A 283 -3.19 25.29 4.03
CA GLN A 283 -2.81 26.62 3.50
C GLN A 283 -1.43 27.08 3.99
N ARG A 284 -1.11 26.82 5.27
CA ARG A 284 0.15 27.24 5.90
C ARG A 284 1.22 26.15 5.97
N ARG A 285 0.92 24.93 5.50
CA ARG A 285 1.76 23.72 5.66
C ARG A 285 2.23 23.50 7.10
N SER A 286 1.31 23.66 8.07
CA SER A 286 1.63 23.74 9.50
C SER A 286 1.16 22.51 10.28
N ASN A 287 2.10 21.65 10.67
CA ASN A 287 1.81 20.46 11.49
C ASN A 287 1.21 20.82 12.86
N ALA A 288 1.52 22.00 13.42
CA ALA A 288 0.97 22.44 14.71
C ALA A 288 -0.54 22.70 14.63
N LEU A 289 -1.01 23.40 13.58
CA LEU A 289 -2.45 23.59 13.33
C LEU A 289 -3.15 22.27 13.02
N LEU A 290 -2.46 21.33 12.37
CA LEU A 290 -3.02 20.02 12.07
C LEU A 290 -3.14 19.13 13.32
N ILE A 291 -2.20 19.21 14.28
CA ILE A 291 -2.34 18.58 15.60
C ILE A 291 -3.58 19.14 16.33
N GLU A 292 -3.80 20.45 16.26
CA GLU A 292 -4.98 21.08 16.86
C GLU A 292 -6.28 20.62 16.19
N ALA A 293 -6.32 20.56 14.86
CA ALA A 293 -7.48 20.03 14.11
C ALA A 293 -7.80 18.58 14.52
N ILE A 294 -6.79 17.71 14.55
CA ILE A 294 -6.92 16.30 15.00
C ILE A 294 -7.44 16.22 16.43
N ALA A 295 -7.00 17.10 17.34
CA ALA A 295 -7.49 17.12 18.72
C ALA A 295 -8.98 17.50 18.81
N VAL A 296 -9.47 18.44 17.98
CA VAL A 296 -10.90 18.78 17.92
C VAL A 296 -11.72 17.65 17.31
N TYR A 297 -11.25 17.04 16.20
CA TYR A 297 -11.91 15.87 15.60
C TYR A 297 -12.00 14.70 16.59
N ARG A 298 -10.91 14.33 17.29
CA ARG A 298 -10.94 13.27 18.32
C ARG A 298 -11.88 13.59 19.47
N LYS A 299 -11.95 14.85 19.93
CA LYS A 299 -12.95 15.26 20.95
C LYS A 299 -14.38 15.01 20.45
N LEU A 300 -14.68 15.37 19.21
CA LEU A 300 -16.01 15.14 18.62
C LEU A 300 -16.35 13.65 18.53
N ILE A 301 -15.43 12.83 18.00
CA ILE A 301 -15.67 11.41 17.73
C ILE A 301 -15.73 10.59 19.03
N VAL A 302 -14.77 10.78 19.94
CA VAL A 302 -14.57 9.89 21.10
C VAL A 302 -15.25 10.39 22.39
N VAL A 303 -15.38 11.72 22.56
CA VAL A 303 -15.94 12.31 23.80
C VAL A 303 -17.38 12.79 23.61
N LEU A 304 -17.78 13.10 22.39
CA LEU A 304 -19.11 13.62 22.05
C LEU A 304 -19.87 12.70 21.08
N GLU A 305 -19.44 11.43 20.93
CA GLU A 305 -19.99 10.39 20.03
C GLU A 305 -21.52 10.46 19.92
N LEU A 306 -22.22 10.33 21.06
CA LEU A 306 -23.68 10.27 21.17
C LEU A 306 -24.40 11.61 20.90
N SER A 307 -23.68 12.68 20.60
CA SER A 307 -24.20 14.04 20.31
C SER A 307 -23.93 14.50 18.87
N VAL A 308 -23.22 13.71 18.07
CA VAL A 308 -22.96 13.96 16.65
C VAL A 308 -23.92 13.12 15.82
N ASP A 309 -24.49 13.67 14.74
CA ASP A 309 -25.28 12.90 13.79
C ASP A 309 -24.40 11.97 12.94
N ASP A 310 -24.94 10.85 12.48
CA ASP A 310 -24.15 9.80 11.82
C ASP A 310 -23.46 10.26 10.53
N ALA A 311 -24.09 11.16 9.76
CA ALA A 311 -23.50 11.69 8.53
C ALA A 311 -22.30 12.62 8.81
N THR A 312 -22.43 13.50 9.81
CA THR A 312 -21.31 14.30 10.30
C THR A 312 -20.22 13.41 10.90
N LEU A 313 -20.58 12.38 11.66
CA LEU A 313 -19.64 11.50 12.36
C LEU A 313 -18.78 10.68 11.38
N ARG A 314 -19.36 10.11 10.31
CA ARG A 314 -18.60 9.49 9.20
C ARG A 314 -17.62 10.50 8.59
N SER A 315 -18.12 11.67 8.17
CA SER A 315 -17.33 12.72 7.51
C SER A 315 -16.13 13.22 8.34
N ILE A 316 -16.30 13.43 9.65
CA ILE A 316 -15.19 13.83 10.52
C ILE A 316 -14.30 12.63 10.91
N GLY A 317 -14.85 11.43 10.99
CA GLY A 317 -14.13 10.19 11.30
C GLY A 317 -13.08 9.85 10.24
N GLU A 318 -13.52 9.74 8.99
CA GLU A 318 -12.66 9.51 7.82
C GLU A 318 -11.55 10.56 7.72
N ARG A 319 -11.91 11.85 7.80
CA ARG A 319 -10.94 12.95 7.73
C ARG A 319 -9.97 12.92 8.92
N CYS A 320 -10.42 12.60 10.13
CA CYS A 320 -9.54 12.44 11.28
C CYS A 320 -8.53 11.30 11.07
N ILE A 321 -8.98 10.14 10.61
CA ILE A 321 -8.12 8.98 10.31
C ILE A 321 -7.07 9.33 9.25
N ASP A 322 -7.48 9.94 8.14
CA ASP A 322 -6.59 10.40 7.07
C ASP A 322 -5.52 11.38 7.60
N ARG A 323 -5.94 12.44 8.32
CA ARG A 323 -5.02 13.42 8.91
C ARG A 323 -4.07 12.81 9.93
N MET A 324 -4.52 11.81 10.70
CA MET A 324 -3.69 11.08 11.65
C MET A 324 -2.68 10.15 10.95
N ARG A 325 -3.09 9.45 9.88
CA ARG A 325 -2.18 8.66 9.02
C ARG A 325 -1.13 9.56 8.37
N PHE A 326 -1.51 10.73 7.85
CA PHE A 326 -0.60 11.73 7.27
C PHE A 326 0.48 12.20 8.27
N GLN A 327 0.15 12.32 9.56
CA GLN A 327 1.12 12.63 10.61
C GLN A 327 1.90 11.41 11.17
N GLY A 328 1.65 10.19 10.67
CA GLY A 328 2.23 8.97 11.23
C GLY A 328 1.64 8.53 12.58
N GLN A 329 0.55 9.15 13.03
CA GLN A 329 -0.12 8.85 14.31
C GLN A 329 -1.00 7.58 14.25
N HIS A 330 -0.53 6.52 13.58
CA HIS A 330 -1.31 5.33 13.27
C HIS A 330 -1.89 4.64 14.52
N ALA A 331 -1.11 4.53 15.60
CA ALA A 331 -1.57 3.93 16.86
C ALA A 331 -2.72 4.71 17.51
N ASN A 332 -2.66 6.05 17.48
CA ASN A 332 -3.71 6.91 18.03
C ASN A 332 -5.03 6.79 17.24
N ALA A 333 -4.98 6.40 15.96
CA ALA A 333 -6.15 6.26 15.11
C ALA A 333 -6.96 4.98 15.41
N ILE A 334 -6.41 4.02 16.16
CA ILE A 334 -7.11 2.77 16.54
C ILE A 334 -8.34 3.07 17.41
N GLU A 335 -8.24 4.01 18.36
CA GLU A 335 -9.37 4.47 19.20
C GLU A 335 -10.52 5.07 18.36
N VAL A 336 -10.14 5.86 17.34
CA VAL A 336 -11.09 6.48 16.39
C VAL A 336 -11.78 5.40 15.55
N HIS A 337 -11.01 4.44 15.02
CA HIS A 337 -11.54 3.28 14.30
C HIS A 337 -12.48 2.43 15.17
N GLN A 338 -12.08 2.08 16.39
CA GLN A 338 -12.89 1.29 17.32
C GLN A 338 -14.21 1.99 17.65
N THR A 339 -14.21 3.31 17.75
CA THR A 339 -15.43 4.09 17.96
C THR A 339 -16.34 4.08 16.74
N LEU A 340 -15.79 4.30 15.53
CA LEU A 340 -16.56 4.22 14.29
C LEU A 340 -17.11 2.80 14.04
N ILE A 341 -16.34 1.74 14.29
CA ILE A 341 -16.78 0.33 14.13
C ILE A 341 -17.86 -0.05 15.17
N ARG A 342 -17.82 0.50 16.39
CA ARG A 342 -18.90 0.31 17.38
C ARG A 342 -20.20 1.01 16.97
N ARG A 343 -20.10 2.19 16.34
CA ARG A 343 -21.26 2.99 15.90
C ARG A 343 -21.83 2.53 14.55
N PHE A 344 -20.97 1.97 13.70
CA PHE A 344 -21.24 1.55 12.33
C PHE A 344 -20.82 0.08 12.16
N ASN A 345 -21.45 -0.79 12.96
CA ASN A 345 -21.18 -2.23 13.02
C ASN A 345 -21.61 -3.01 11.76
N ASP A 346 -22.53 -2.44 10.98
CA ASP A 346 -23.20 -3.09 9.84
C ASP A 346 -22.58 -2.74 8.48
N GLU A 347 -21.47 -1.99 8.44
CA GLU A 347 -20.73 -1.69 7.21
C GLU A 347 -19.24 -2.10 7.28
N PRO A 348 -18.69 -2.72 6.21
CA PRO A 348 -17.30 -3.20 6.20
C PRO A 348 -16.27 -2.05 6.17
N HIS A 349 -16.68 -0.84 5.75
CA HIS A 349 -15.76 0.28 5.47
C HIS A 349 -14.82 0.59 6.66
N PHE A 350 -15.34 0.76 7.87
CA PHE A 350 -14.52 1.16 9.01
C PHE A 350 -13.60 0.03 9.49
N ARG A 351 -14.02 -1.24 9.36
CA ARG A 351 -13.17 -2.41 9.61
C ARG A 351 -12.02 -2.48 8.61
N ASN A 352 -12.32 -2.29 7.32
CA ASN A 352 -11.33 -2.20 6.25
C ASN A 352 -10.31 -1.07 6.46
N GLN A 353 -10.77 0.11 6.91
CA GLN A 353 -9.86 1.21 7.23
C GLN A 353 -9.02 0.93 8.49
N LEU A 354 -9.52 0.19 9.49
CA LEU A 354 -8.72 -0.28 10.61
C LEU A 354 -7.61 -1.25 10.14
N ALA A 355 -7.95 -2.23 9.29
CA ALA A 355 -6.97 -3.14 8.71
C ALA A 355 -5.86 -2.40 7.94
N VAL A 356 -6.21 -1.41 7.10
CA VAL A 356 -5.23 -0.54 6.43
C VAL A 356 -4.35 0.23 7.42
N THR A 357 -4.89 0.70 8.56
CA THR A 357 -4.08 1.32 9.61
C THR A 357 -3.11 0.32 10.26
N TYR A 358 -3.50 -0.95 10.45
CA TYR A 358 -2.58 -2.00 10.92
C TYR A 358 -1.49 -2.34 9.88
N LEU A 359 -1.80 -2.33 8.58
CA LEU A 359 -0.79 -2.48 7.53
C LEU A 359 0.26 -1.36 7.56
N TYR A 360 -0.15 -0.10 7.76
CA TYR A 360 0.78 1.02 7.97
C TYR A 360 1.66 0.85 9.23
N MET A 361 1.20 0.12 10.24
CA MET A 361 1.97 -0.21 11.44
C MET A 361 2.82 -1.48 11.30
N ASN A 362 2.84 -2.13 10.12
CA ASN A 362 3.41 -3.46 9.89
C ASN A 362 2.84 -4.54 10.83
N ARG A 363 1.60 -4.35 11.32
CA ARG A 363 0.85 -5.26 12.19
C ARG A 363 0.04 -6.24 11.36
N LEU A 364 0.73 -7.08 10.60
CA LEU A 364 0.10 -7.97 9.60
C LEU A 364 -0.89 -8.98 10.23
N ALA A 365 -0.59 -9.52 11.42
CA ALA A 365 -1.48 -10.43 12.13
C ALA A 365 -2.80 -9.76 12.57
N ASP A 366 -2.74 -8.53 13.09
CA ASP A 366 -3.94 -7.76 13.45
C ASP A 366 -4.76 -7.34 12.22
N ALA A 367 -4.07 -6.98 11.12
CA ALA A 367 -4.73 -6.74 9.84
C ALA A 367 -5.45 -8.01 9.35
N LYS A 368 -4.80 -9.18 9.43
CA LYS A 368 -5.39 -10.49 9.06
C LYS A 368 -6.68 -10.75 9.84
N ALA A 369 -6.66 -10.56 11.16
CA ALA A 369 -7.81 -10.81 12.03
C ALA A 369 -9.02 -9.93 11.65
N VAL A 370 -8.81 -8.61 11.53
CA VAL A 370 -9.89 -7.68 11.16
C VAL A 370 -10.44 -7.96 9.76
N LEU A 371 -9.58 -8.30 8.79
CA LEU A 371 -10.01 -8.66 7.43
C LEU A 371 -10.79 -9.98 7.40
N HIS A 372 -10.35 -10.98 8.18
CA HIS A 372 -11.06 -12.25 8.29
C HIS A 372 -12.44 -12.08 8.95
N GLU A 373 -12.55 -11.35 10.06
CA GLU A 373 -13.86 -10.99 10.66
C GLU A 373 -14.77 -10.21 9.69
N THR A 374 -14.19 -9.42 8.80
CA THR A 374 -14.94 -8.66 7.78
C THR A 374 -15.46 -9.61 6.70
N LEU A 375 -14.63 -10.51 6.18
CA LEU A 375 -15.03 -11.49 5.17
C LEU A 375 -16.02 -12.54 5.70
N LEU A 376 -16.02 -12.86 7.00
CA LEU A 376 -17.06 -13.70 7.62
C LEU A 376 -18.46 -13.05 7.62
N ARG A 377 -18.56 -11.73 7.41
CA ARG A 377 -19.84 -10.97 7.38
C ARG A 377 -20.18 -10.43 6.00
N TRP A 378 -19.18 -10.04 5.22
CA TRP A 378 -19.29 -9.48 3.89
C TRP A 378 -18.33 -10.23 2.95
N ILE A 379 -18.69 -11.47 2.64
CA ILE A 379 -17.89 -12.43 1.85
C ILE A 379 -17.46 -11.83 0.49
N GLU A 380 -18.36 -11.08 -0.15
CA GLU A 380 -18.13 -10.47 -1.47
C GLU A 380 -17.44 -9.10 -1.43
N ASP A 381 -16.99 -8.60 -0.27
CA ASP A 381 -16.32 -7.29 -0.24
C ASP A 381 -14.92 -7.34 -0.88
N GLY A 382 -14.87 -6.91 -2.14
CA GLY A 382 -13.64 -6.78 -2.92
C GLY A 382 -12.49 -6.06 -2.22
N PHE A 383 -12.76 -5.06 -1.37
CA PHE A 383 -11.72 -4.36 -0.63
C PHE A 383 -11.08 -5.25 0.43
N ALA A 384 -11.89 -5.94 1.24
CA ALA A 384 -11.41 -6.92 2.21
C ALA A 384 -10.69 -8.09 1.51
N LEU A 385 -11.23 -8.62 0.40
CA LEU A 385 -10.64 -9.71 -0.38
C LEU A 385 -9.20 -9.38 -0.84
N VAL A 386 -8.97 -8.24 -1.50
CA VAL A 386 -7.62 -7.88 -1.98
C VAL A 386 -6.62 -7.63 -0.85
N HIS A 387 -7.06 -7.03 0.27
CA HIS A 387 -6.18 -6.81 1.42
C HIS A 387 -5.90 -8.11 2.17
N TYR A 388 -6.86 -9.03 2.27
CA TYR A 388 -6.67 -10.33 2.88
C TYR A 388 -5.70 -11.18 2.07
N GLY A 389 -5.89 -11.28 0.75
CA GLY A 389 -4.95 -11.96 -0.16
C GLY A 389 -3.53 -11.37 -0.11
N PHE A 390 -3.38 -10.05 0.00
CA PHE A 390 -2.08 -9.41 0.26
C PHE A 390 -1.45 -9.87 1.59
N VAL A 391 -2.23 -9.98 2.67
CA VAL A 391 -1.74 -10.43 3.98
C VAL A 391 -1.39 -11.91 3.97
N LEU A 392 -2.22 -12.79 3.38
CA LEU A 392 -1.90 -14.21 3.20
C LEU A 392 -0.55 -14.40 2.48
N LYS A 393 -0.29 -13.59 1.46
CA LYS A 393 0.96 -13.61 0.69
C LYS A 393 2.19 -13.15 1.49
N THR A 394 2.02 -12.12 2.31
CA THR A 394 3.14 -11.41 2.97
C THR A 394 3.44 -11.92 4.37
N HIS A 395 2.42 -12.36 5.11
CA HIS A 395 2.53 -12.93 6.44
C HIS A 395 2.65 -14.47 6.38
N ASP A 396 1.63 -15.14 5.85
CA ASP A 396 1.51 -16.61 5.95
C ASP A 396 2.28 -17.37 4.85
N GLN A 397 2.78 -16.67 3.83
CA GLN A 397 3.41 -17.23 2.63
C GLN A 397 2.52 -18.17 1.78
N ASN A 398 1.21 -18.18 2.02
CA ASN A 398 0.28 -19.00 1.25
C ASN A 398 -0.02 -18.33 -0.11
N MET A 399 0.75 -18.71 -1.13
CA MET A 399 0.65 -18.12 -2.48
C MET A 399 -0.65 -18.49 -3.20
N GLU A 400 -1.23 -19.67 -2.95
CA GLU A 400 -2.42 -20.15 -3.67
C GLU A 400 -3.68 -19.41 -3.20
N LEU A 401 -3.95 -19.41 -1.88
CA LEU A 401 -5.06 -18.61 -1.34
C LEU A 401 -4.84 -17.11 -1.58
N ALA A 402 -3.60 -16.62 -1.49
CA ALA A 402 -3.31 -15.23 -1.87
C ALA A 402 -3.68 -14.92 -3.32
N ALA A 403 -3.36 -15.82 -4.27
CA ALA A 403 -3.71 -15.65 -5.67
C ALA A 403 -5.24 -15.69 -5.88
N GLN A 404 -5.96 -16.56 -5.17
CA GLN A 404 -7.42 -16.60 -5.19
C GLN A 404 -8.04 -15.29 -4.66
N TYR A 405 -7.78 -14.92 -3.41
CA TYR A 405 -8.36 -13.73 -2.77
C TYR A 405 -8.00 -12.43 -3.49
N LEU A 406 -6.76 -12.31 -4.02
CA LEU A 406 -6.37 -11.17 -4.86
C LEU A 406 -7.10 -11.16 -6.21
N ARG A 407 -7.34 -12.33 -6.84
CA ARG A 407 -8.07 -12.45 -8.11
C ARG A 407 -9.51 -12.01 -7.94
N GLU A 408 -10.23 -12.66 -7.03
CA GLU A 408 -11.64 -12.41 -6.74
C GLU A 408 -11.85 -10.93 -6.37
N GLY A 409 -11.06 -10.42 -5.42
CA GLY A 409 -11.12 -9.02 -5.00
C GLY A 409 -10.86 -8.02 -6.12
N ILE A 410 -9.86 -8.26 -7.00
CA ILE A 410 -9.60 -7.41 -8.18
C ILE A 410 -10.77 -7.48 -9.17
N ASP A 411 -11.35 -8.65 -9.38
CA ASP A 411 -12.36 -8.86 -10.41
C ASP A 411 -13.76 -8.34 -9.99
N THR A 412 -14.01 -8.07 -8.69
CA THR A 412 -15.19 -7.29 -8.22
C THR A 412 -15.27 -5.88 -8.80
N GLY A 413 -14.13 -5.25 -9.10
CA GLY A 413 -14.07 -3.84 -9.49
C GLY A 413 -14.39 -2.80 -8.41
N HIS A 414 -14.55 -3.19 -7.13
CA HIS A 414 -14.86 -2.27 -6.02
C HIS A 414 -13.85 -1.12 -5.87
N GLU A 415 -14.25 0.02 -5.30
CA GLU A 415 -13.32 1.14 -5.07
C GLU A 415 -12.12 0.69 -4.22
N GLY A 416 -10.92 1.16 -4.57
CA GLY A 416 -9.67 0.77 -3.93
C GLY A 416 -9.08 -0.59 -4.37
N THR A 417 -9.83 -1.46 -5.06
CA THR A 417 -9.30 -2.76 -5.55
C THR A 417 -8.39 -2.63 -6.77
N GLN A 418 -8.60 -1.59 -7.58
CA GLN A 418 -7.89 -1.37 -8.85
C GLN A 418 -6.52 -0.69 -8.66
N ASP A 419 -5.74 -1.18 -7.70
CA ASP A 419 -4.43 -0.64 -7.30
C ASP A 419 -3.28 -1.54 -7.80
N GLY A 420 -2.21 -0.92 -8.29
CA GLY A 420 -1.04 -1.61 -8.83
C GLY A 420 -0.37 -2.59 -7.85
N ARG A 421 -0.51 -2.38 -6.54
CA ARG A 421 -0.03 -3.31 -5.49
C ARG A 421 -0.68 -4.68 -5.61
N PHE A 422 -1.99 -4.75 -5.79
CA PHE A 422 -2.72 -6.03 -5.83
C PHE A 422 -2.43 -6.77 -7.14
N TYR A 423 -2.42 -6.05 -8.27
CA TYR A 423 -1.98 -6.61 -9.56
C TYR A 423 -0.53 -7.12 -9.52
N PHE A 424 0.37 -6.42 -8.83
CA PHE A 424 1.77 -6.83 -8.69
C PHE A 424 1.88 -8.11 -7.85
N HIS A 425 1.24 -8.13 -6.67
CA HIS A 425 1.33 -9.27 -5.76
C HIS A 425 0.58 -10.51 -6.26
N LEU A 426 -0.50 -10.35 -7.03
CA LEU A 426 -1.17 -11.46 -7.70
C LEU A 426 -0.28 -12.09 -8.77
N GLY A 427 0.37 -11.28 -9.61
CA GLY A 427 1.32 -11.78 -10.60
C GLY A 427 2.55 -12.45 -9.98
N ASP A 428 3.12 -11.89 -8.91
CA ASP A 428 4.24 -12.47 -8.16
C ASP A 428 3.84 -13.78 -7.44
N ALA A 429 2.62 -13.89 -6.90
CA ALA A 429 2.09 -15.16 -6.39
C ALA A 429 1.99 -16.22 -7.50
N LEU A 430 1.36 -15.87 -8.63
CA LEU A 430 1.22 -16.77 -9.78
C LEU A 430 2.58 -17.17 -10.39
N GLN A 431 3.58 -16.28 -10.44
CA GLN A 431 4.94 -16.62 -10.90
C GLN A 431 5.62 -17.63 -9.94
N ARG A 432 5.46 -17.48 -8.62
CA ARG A 432 6.00 -18.45 -7.63
C ARG A 432 5.31 -19.81 -7.68
N LEU A 433 4.05 -19.85 -8.10
CA LEU A 433 3.27 -21.07 -8.38
C LEU A 433 3.59 -21.68 -9.77
N GLY A 434 4.50 -21.08 -10.55
CA GLY A 434 4.80 -21.52 -11.93
C GLY A 434 3.75 -21.14 -12.98
N ARG A 435 2.66 -20.48 -12.58
CA ARG A 435 1.52 -20.04 -13.42
C ARG A 435 1.84 -18.76 -14.20
N THR A 436 3.03 -18.70 -14.79
CA THR A 436 3.63 -17.52 -15.44
C THR A 436 2.78 -16.95 -16.57
N ALA A 437 2.04 -17.79 -17.31
CA ALA A 437 1.15 -17.34 -18.38
C ALA A 437 -0.02 -16.47 -17.85
N GLU A 438 -0.61 -16.85 -16.72
CA GLU A 438 -1.65 -16.08 -16.03
C GLU A 438 -1.08 -14.83 -15.37
N ALA A 439 0.10 -14.92 -14.76
CA ALA A 439 0.80 -13.75 -14.20
C ALA A 439 1.07 -12.67 -15.26
N HIS A 440 1.54 -13.08 -16.44
CA HIS A 440 1.73 -12.17 -17.57
C HIS A 440 0.41 -11.57 -18.04
N ASP A 441 -0.72 -12.27 -17.94
CA ASP A 441 -2.02 -11.68 -18.24
C ASP A 441 -2.45 -10.64 -17.20
N ILE A 442 -2.31 -10.94 -15.91
CA ILE A 442 -2.52 -9.97 -14.83
C ILE A 442 -1.67 -8.70 -15.04
N TYR A 443 -0.40 -8.85 -15.43
CA TYR A 443 0.45 -7.72 -15.77
C TYR A 443 -0.03 -6.95 -17.02
N ARG A 444 -0.54 -7.63 -18.07
CA ARG A 444 -1.19 -6.95 -19.22
C ARG A 444 -2.43 -6.17 -18.78
N ARG A 445 -3.31 -6.74 -17.95
CA ARG A 445 -4.49 -6.03 -17.40
C ARG A 445 -4.05 -4.80 -16.59
N GLY A 446 -2.99 -4.90 -15.79
CA GLY A 446 -2.38 -3.78 -15.08
C GLY A 446 -1.84 -2.67 -16.01
N VAL A 447 -1.16 -3.02 -17.10
CA VAL A 447 -0.68 -2.06 -18.11
C VAL A 447 -1.85 -1.38 -18.84
N GLN A 448 -2.90 -2.12 -19.20
CA GLN A 448 -4.11 -1.55 -19.83
C GLN A 448 -4.79 -0.53 -18.90
N ARG A 449 -4.80 -0.78 -17.59
CA ARG A 449 -5.26 0.16 -16.55
C ARG A 449 -4.25 1.26 -16.19
N LYS A 450 -3.08 1.30 -16.83
CA LYS A 450 -1.96 2.23 -16.55
C LYS A 450 -1.37 2.13 -15.14
N LEU A 451 -1.50 0.97 -14.50
CA LEU A 451 -0.93 0.68 -13.17
C LEU A 451 0.57 0.34 -13.25
N PHE A 452 1.06 -0.06 -14.43
CA PHE A 452 2.47 -0.36 -14.70
C PHE A 452 2.94 0.38 -15.96
N LEU A 453 4.25 0.65 -16.06
CA LEU A 453 4.85 1.32 -17.22
C LEU A 453 4.94 0.39 -18.44
N SER A 454 5.17 -0.91 -18.23
CA SER A 454 5.07 -1.95 -19.26
C SER A 454 4.88 -3.33 -18.63
N LEU A 455 4.74 -4.38 -19.45
CA LEU A 455 4.64 -5.78 -19.00
C LEU A 455 5.81 -6.18 -18.08
N TYR A 456 7.02 -5.69 -18.40
CA TYR A 456 8.23 -5.97 -17.63
C TYR A 456 8.57 -4.89 -16.62
N GLN A 457 8.17 -3.63 -16.82
CA GLN A 457 8.50 -2.52 -15.92
C GLN A 457 7.33 -2.18 -14.99
N ARG A 458 7.35 -2.76 -13.79
CA ARG A 458 6.21 -2.82 -12.85
C ARG A 458 6.47 -2.15 -11.50
N SER A 459 7.48 -1.29 -11.43
CA SER A 459 7.70 -0.38 -10.29
C SER A 459 6.49 0.53 -10.04
N LEU A 460 6.26 0.90 -8.78
CA LEU A 460 5.08 1.69 -8.37
C LEU A 460 5.41 3.15 -8.03
N TYR A 461 6.63 3.45 -7.57
CA TYR A 461 7.02 4.79 -7.13
C TYR A 461 7.78 5.55 -8.22
N ASN A 462 7.12 5.86 -9.33
CA ASN A 462 7.77 6.32 -10.55
C ASN A 462 7.87 7.86 -10.68
N VAL A 463 8.64 8.29 -11.67
CA VAL A 463 8.55 9.61 -12.31
C VAL A 463 8.32 9.38 -13.80
N ASP A 464 7.31 10.05 -14.37
CA ASP A 464 6.92 9.89 -15.77
C ASP A 464 7.94 10.50 -16.73
N GLY A 465 8.01 9.96 -17.94
CA GLY A 465 8.87 10.47 -19.02
C GLY A 465 10.36 10.09 -18.92
N LEU A 466 10.78 9.37 -17.88
CA LEU A 466 12.14 8.82 -17.79
C LEU A 466 12.34 7.71 -18.85
N ARG A 467 13.50 7.70 -19.51
CA ARG A 467 13.85 6.80 -20.61
C ARG A 467 14.17 5.36 -20.17
N SER A 468 13.13 4.58 -19.92
CA SER A 468 13.21 3.15 -19.61
C SER A 468 13.99 2.32 -20.65
N ARG A 469 14.82 1.38 -20.18
CA ARG A 469 15.43 0.27 -20.95
C ARG A 469 15.90 -0.82 -19.97
N PRO A 470 15.86 -2.12 -20.33
CA PRO A 470 16.37 -3.20 -19.46
C PRO A 470 17.86 -3.01 -19.12
N PHE A 471 18.74 -2.94 -20.13
CA PHE A 471 20.18 -2.79 -19.96
C PHE A 471 20.70 -1.44 -20.46
N TRP A 472 21.72 -0.91 -19.78
CA TRP A 472 22.39 0.35 -20.10
C TRP A 472 23.88 0.11 -20.43
N THR A 473 24.48 0.95 -21.26
CA THR A 473 25.94 1.09 -21.33
C THR A 473 26.40 2.28 -20.49
N GLU A 474 27.66 2.28 -20.04
CA GLU A 474 28.26 3.33 -19.21
C GLU A 474 28.04 4.74 -19.81
N GLN A 475 28.19 4.90 -21.13
CA GLN A 475 27.98 6.16 -21.84
C GLN A 475 26.52 6.60 -21.82
N GLN A 476 25.57 5.66 -21.89
CA GLN A 476 24.14 5.95 -21.84
C GLN A 476 23.70 6.42 -20.45
N THR A 477 24.41 6.03 -19.39
CA THR A 477 24.13 6.52 -18.03
C THR A 477 24.54 7.97 -17.80
N THR A 478 25.31 8.58 -18.71
CA THR A 478 26.03 9.86 -18.52
C THR A 478 27.11 9.88 -17.43
N TYR A 479 27.23 8.84 -16.60
CA TYR A 479 28.15 8.73 -15.46
C TYR A 479 29.42 7.92 -15.75
N ALA A 480 29.87 7.89 -17.01
CA ALA A 480 30.98 7.02 -17.43
C ALA A 480 32.31 7.32 -16.71
N GLY A 481 32.58 8.60 -16.38
CA GLY A 481 33.81 8.99 -15.67
C GLY A 481 33.81 8.57 -14.20
N GLU A 482 32.66 8.68 -13.54
CA GLU A 482 32.44 8.25 -12.16
C GLU A 482 32.50 6.72 -12.03
N LEU A 483 31.87 6.01 -12.99
CA LEU A 483 31.92 4.56 -13.11
C LEU A 483 33.34 4.06 -13.37
N GLU A 484 34.11 4.71 -14.26
CA GLU A 484 35.51 4.37 -14.53
C GLU A 484 36.41 4.66 -13.32
N SER A 485 36.20 5.77 -12.61
CA SER A 485 36.96 6.13 -11.41
C SER A 485 36.91 5.01 -10.37
N ILE A 486 35.71 4.44 -10.14
CA ILE A 486 35.52 3.27 -9.25
C ILE A 486 36.08 1.99 -9.89
N ARG A 487 35.83 1.75 -11.19
CA ARG A 487 36.27 0.54 -11.91
C ARG A 487 37.80 0.40 -11.91
N SER A 488 38.54 1.50 -11.99
CA SER A 488 40.01 1.50 -11.95
C SER A 488 40.59 0.83 -10.70
N GLN A 489 39.84 0.84 -9.58
CA GLN A 489 40.23 0.29 -8.28
C GLN A 489 39.57 -1.07 -7.96
N TRP A 490 38.94 -1.74 -8.94
CA TRP A 490 38.10 -2.93 -8.71
C TRP A 490 38.82 -4.07 -7.96
N THR A 491 40.13 -4.23 -8.14
CA THR A 491 40.94 -5.24 -7.44
C THR A 491 41.04 -4.95 -5.95
N LEU A 492 41.24 -3.69 -5.56
CA LEU A 492 41.30 -3.28 -4.16
C LEU A 492 39.91 -3.35 -3.50
N ILE A 493 38.86 -2.98 -4.23
CA ILE A 493 37.45 -3.14 -3.81
C ILE A 493 37.11 -4.61 -3.59
N ARG A 494 37.56 -5.50 -4.49
CA ARG A 494 37.43 -6.96 -4.35
C ARG A 494 38.14 -7.44 -3.09
N ASP A 495 39.39 -7.04 -2.87
CA ASP A 495 40.20 -7.55 -1.76
C ASP A 495 39.68 -7.05 -0.40
N GLU A 496 39.13 -5.83 -0.35
CA GLU A 496 38.37 -5.32 0.79
C GLU A 496 37.10 -6.16 1.03
N GLY A 497 36.29 -6.43 -0.01
CA GLY A 497 35.08 -7.26 0.09
C GLY A 497 35.34 -8.73 0.47
N LEU A 498 36.39 -9.36 -0.06
CA LEU A 498 36.79 -10.73 0.26
C LEU A 498 37.31 -10.87 1.69
N LYS A 499 38.06 -9.87 2.19
CA LYS A 499 38.47 -9.82 3.60
C LYS A 499 37.26 -9.76 4.56
N LEU A 500 36.21 -9.05 4.15
CA LEU A 500 34.96 -8.96 4.89
C LEU A 500 34.09 -10.21 4.78
N LEU A 501 34.17 -10.95 3.67
CA LEU A 501 33.48 -12.25 3.51
C LEU A 501 33.98 -13.30 4.52
N ASN A 502 35.27 -13.27 4.84
CA ASN A 502 35.89 -14.12 5.87
C ASN A 502 35.57 -13.69 7.31
N SER A 503 34.83 -12.58 7.50
CA SER A 503 34.55 -12.00 8.81
C SER A 503 33.11 -12.29 9.26
N ALA A 504 32.95 -13.15 10.27
CA ALA A 504 31.64 -13.55 10.79
C ALA A 504 30.80 -12.34 11.26
N GLY A 505 29.49 -12.35 10.95
CA GLY A 505 28.57 -11.27 11.36
C GLY A 505 28.85 -9.90 10.70
N VAL A 506 29.56 -9.87 9.57
CA VAL A 506 29.66 -8.66 8.73
C VAL A 506 28.51 -8.60 7.72
N PHE A 507 28.37 -9.64 6.90
CA PHE A 507 27.29 -9.77 5.92
C PHE A 507 26.00 -10.24 6.60
N VAL A 508 24.88 -9.57 6.30
CA VAL A 508 23.53 -9.94 6.75
C VAL A 508 22.76 -10.63 5.63
N ASN A 509 21.85 -11.54 5.98
CA ASN A 509 20.96 -12.17 5.00
C ASN A 509 20.08 -11.12 4.30
N GLU A 510 19.72 -11.36 3.04
CA GLU A 510 18.71 -10.55 2.37
C GLU A 510 17.30 -10.80 2.97
N THR A 511 16.50 -9.72 3.09
CA THR A 511 15.26 -9.62 3.87
C THR A 511 13.99 -9.42 3.06
N GLU A 512 14.05 -9.05 1.77
CA GLU A 512 12.88 -8.67 0.94
C GLU A 512 12.04 -9.89 0.45
N ASN A 513 12.31 -11.10 0.96
CA ASN A 513 11.60 -12.35 0.61
C ASN A 513 11.59 -12.68 -0.90
N LEU A 514 12.66 -12.27 -1.60
CA LEU A 514 12.88 -12.48 -3.03
C LEU A 514 13.60 -13.81 -3.33
N ARG A 515 14.29 -14.38 -2.34
CA ARG A 515 15.06 -15.63 -2.48
C ARG A 515 14.11 -16.83 -2.48
N ASP A 516 14.22 -17.66 -3.51
CA ASP A 516 13.61 -18.99 -3.58
C ASP A 516 14.38 -19.96 -2.68
N ARG A 517 15.66 -20.18 -3.02
CA ARG A 517 16.53 -21.18 -2.40
C ARG A 517 17.97 -20.71 -2.35
N GLY A 518 18.81 -21.44 -1.61
CA GLY A 518 20.22 -21.12 -1.40
C GLY A 518 20.44 -19.99 -0.40
N ASP A 519 21.51 -19.22 -0.59
CA ASP A 519 22.03 -18.28 0.40
C ASP A 519 22.53 -16.99 -0.28
N TRP A 520 21.88 -15.87 0.07
CA TRP A 520 22.16 -14.53 -0.43
C TRP A 520 22.28 -13.56 0.74
N LYS A 521 23.43 -12.87 0.81
CA LYS A 521 23.76 -11.88 1.84
C LYS A 521 24.24 -10.56 1.25
N GLN A 522 24.18 -9.51 2.06
CA GLN A 522 24.59 -8.16 1.68
C GLN A 522 25.34 -7.43 2.81
N LEU A 523 26.10 -6.42 2.43
CA LEU A 523 26.73 -5.44 3.32
C LEU A 523 26.49 -4.04 2.75
N GLU A 524 25.53 -3.31 3.32
CA GLU A 524 25.21 -1.95 2.91
C GLU A 524 26.27 -0.96 3.39
N LEU A 525 26.75 -0.13 2.45
CA LEU A 525 27.69 0.97 2.68
C LEU A 525 26.96 2.32 2.67
N PHE A 526 26.01 2.46 1.74
CA PHE A 526 25.07 3.58 1.68
C PHE A 526 23.66 3.06 1.46
N ALA A 527 22.68 3.68 2.11
CA ALA A 527 21.27 3.40 1.93
C ALA A 527 20.48 4.70 2.09
N ARG A 528 19.44 4.91 1.26
CA ARG A 528 18.58 6.10 1.32
C ARG A 528 19.35 7.44 1.29
N GLY A 529 20.45 7.48 0.54
CA GLY A 529 21.33 8.66 0.41
C GLY A 529 22.14 9.00 1.66
N ALA A 530 22.20 8.11 2.64
CA ALA A 530 22.97 8.23 3.87
C ALA A 530 24.07 7.17 3.97
N ARG A 531 25.14 7.49 4.71
CA ARG A 531 26.32 6.65 4.93
C ARG A 531 26.11 5.70 6.11
N VAL A 532 26.38 4.41 5.93
CA VAL A 532 26.29 3.41 7.00
C VAL A 532 27.64 3.34 7.73
N GLU A 533 27.86 4.28 8.66
CA GLU A 533 29.12 4.48 9.42
C GLU A 533 29.84 3.19 9.82
N ARG A 534 29.13 2.26 10.50
CA ARG A 534 29.69 0.98 10.97
C ARG A 534 30.26 0.11 9.84
N ASN A 535 29.69 0.18 8.65
CA ASN A 535 30.07 -0.62 7.50
C ASN A 535 31.09 0.12 6.63
N CYS A 536 31.03 1.45 6.52
CA CYS A 536 32.12 2.23 5.91
C CYS A 536 33.41 2.24 6.75
N ALA A 537 33.33 2.07 8.07
CA ALA A 537 34.51 1.79 8.90
C ALA A 537 35.13 0.40 8.63
N ARG A 538 34.36 -0.53 8.04
CA ARG A 538 34.81 -1.86 7.61
C ARG A 538 35.30 -1.87 6.16
N ALA A 539 34.75 -1.03 5.29
CA ALA A 539 35.13 -0.84 3.88
C ALA A 539 35.57 0.63 3.56
N PRO A 540 36.64 1.14 4.21
CA PRO A 540 37.04 2.55 4.13
C PRO A 540 37.67 2.98 2.80
N LEU A 541 38.02 2.04 1.90
CA LEU A 541 38.39 2.38 0.52
C LEU A 541 37.13 2.55 -0.35
N THR A 542 36.27 1.53 -0.38
CA THR A 542 35.07 1.51 -1.24
C THR A 542 34.15 2.68 -0.93
N CYS A 543 33.91 3.00 0.35
CA CYS A 543 33.09 4.18 0.70
C CYS A 543 33.72 5.50 0.25
N ARG A 544 35.04 5.65 0.39
CA ARG A 544 35.75 6.88 -0.02
C ARG A 544 35.66 7.10 -1.53
N LEU A 545 35.79 6.04 -2.33
CA LEU A 545 35.67 6.13 -3.79
C LEU A 545 34.27 6.59 -4.21
N VAL A 546 33.22 6.04 -3.60
CA VAL A 546 31.83 6.46 -3.81
C VAL A 546 31.61 7.90 -3.33
N GLU A 547 32.20 8.28 -2.19
CA GLU A 547 32.08 9.62 -1.61
C GLU A 547 32.70 10.71 -2.47
N GLN A 548 33.91 10.45 -3.00
CA GLN A 548 34.72 11.42 -3.74
C GLN A 548 34.34 11.46 -5.23
N HIS A 549 34.05 10.31 -5.85
CA HIS A 549 33.89 10.23 -7.30
C HIS A 549 32.44 10.08 -7.77
N PHE A 550 31.48 9.62 -6.96
CA PHE A 550 30.11 9.34 -7.46
C PHE A 550 28.98 9.98 -6.62
N PRO A 551 28.82 11.33 -6.67
CA PRO A 551 27.76 12.03 -5.93
C PRO A 551 26.34 11.54 -6.23
N ALA A 552 26.06 11.10 -7.45
CA ALA A 552 24.75 10.59 -7.86
C ALA A 552 24.39 9.22 -7.23
N ALA A 553 25.39 8.42 -6.84
CA ALA A 553 25.19 7.24 -6.00
C ALA A 553 25.11 7.62 -4.51
N ARG A 554 26.09 8.39 -4.01
CA ARG A 554 26.18 8.84 -2.60
C ARG A 554 24.88 9.49 -2.10
N THR A 555 24.19 10.25 -2.96
CA THR A 555 22.97 11.00 -2.62
C THR A 555 21.68 10.31 -3.08
N CYS A 556 21.74 9.05 -3.54
CA CYS A 556 20.57 8.34 -4.05
C CYS A 556 19.61 7.95 -2.92
N LYS A 557 18.64 8.82 -2.60
CA LYS A 557 17.62 8.58 -1.56
C LYS A 557 16.73 7.35 -1.82
N ARG A 558 16.71 6.86 -3.06
CA ARG A 558 15.93 5.70 -3.50
C ARG A 558 16.80 4.49 -3.84
N GLY A 559 18.10 4.53 -3.54
CA GLY A 559 19.06 3.48 -3.87
C GLY A 559 19.96 3.09 -2.70
N GLN A 560 20.73 2.03 -2.93
CA GLN A 560 21.76 1.53 -2.03
C GLN A 560 23.11 1.40 -2.75
N VAL A 561 24.19 1.45 -1.98
CA VAL A 561 25.50 0.96 -2.41
C VAL A 561 25.90 -0.15 -1.45
N LYS A 562 26.05 -1.38 -1.94
CA LYS A 562 26.21 -2.57 -1.11
C LYS A 562 27.04 -3.66 -1.78
N PHE A 563 27.91 -4.33 -1.02
CA PHE A 563 28.46 -5.61 -1.47
C PHE A 563 27.35 -6.66 -1.43
N SER A 564 27.25 -7.49 -2.47
CA SER A 564 26.25 -8.56 -2.60
C SER A 564 26.94 -9.89 -2.83
N VAL A 565 26.69 -10.85 -1.93
CA VAL A 565 27.33 -12.15 -1.82
C VAL A 565 26.29 -13.23 -2.05
N MET A 566 26.51 -14.08 -3.06
CA MET A 566 25.58 -15.13 -3.42
C MET A 566 26.33 -16.46 -3.55
N HIS A 567 25.81 -17.50 -2.89
CA HIS A 567 26.44 -18.82 -2.84
C HIS A 567 25.87 -19.77 -3.91
N PRO A 568 26.59 -20.87 -4.23
CA PRO A 568 26.10 -21.96 -5.09
C PRO A 568 24.69 -22.44 -4.75
N GLY A 569 23.91 -22.76 -5.78
CA GLY A 569 22.53 -23.25 -5.68
C GLY A 569 21.48 -22.17 -5.44
N THR A 570 21.87 -20.90 -5.33
CA THR A 570 20.94 -19.80 -5.04
C THR A 570 20.09 -19.42 -6.25
N HIS A 571 18.80 -19.17 -5.99
CA HIS A 571 17.85 -18.63 -6.96
C HIS A 571 17.05 -17.48 -6.31
N VAL A 572 16.82 -16.42 -7.07
CA VAL A 572 16.01 -15.26 -6.68
C VAL A 572 14.91 -15.10 -7.73
N TRP A 573 13.66 -15.11 -7.27
CA TRP A 573 12.45 -15.06 -8.09
C TRP A 573 12.43 -13.84 -9.04
N PRO A 574 11.64 -13.88 -10.13
CA PRO A 574 11.34 -12.70 -10.93
C PRO A 574 10.76 -11.58 -10.07
N HIS A 575 11.40 -10.42 -10.05
CA HIS A 575 10.94 -9.26 -9.26
C HIS A 575 11.30 -7.93 -9.91
N CYS A 576 10.61 -6.86 -9.53
CA CYS A 576 10.93 -5.49 -9.92
C CYS A 576 11.33 -4.69 -8.68
N GLY A 577 12.33 -3.83 -8.83
CA GLY A 577 12.62 -2.77 -7.87
C GLY A 577 11.46 -1.75 -7.78
N PRO A 578 11.32 -1.04 -6.65
CA PRO A 578 10.12 -0.25 -6.36
C PRO A 578 9.95 1.02 -7.21
N THR A 579 10.96 1.44 -7.98
CA THR A 579 11.02 2.78 -8.60
C THR A 579 11.87 2.82 -9.86
N ASN A 580 11.40 3.48 -10.93
CA ASN A 580 12.19 3.78 -12.13
C ASN A 580 13.21 4.94 -11.94
N CYS A 581 13.28 5.50 -10.72
CA CYS A 581 14.09 6.70 -10.43
C CYS A 581 15.58 6.40 -10.20
N ARG A 582 16.01 5.13 -10.28
CA ARG A 582 17.40 4.69 -10.09
C ARG A 582 17.85 3.79 -11.23
N ILE A 583 19.14 3.79 -11.51
CA ILE A 583 19.82 2.80 -12.34
C ILE A 583 20.78 2.02 -11.45
N ARG A 584 20.88 0.71 -11.67
CA ARG A 584 21.66 -0.23 -10.86
C ARG A 584 22.86 -0.75 -11.66
N ALA A 585 24.06 -0.52 -11.14
CA ALA A 585 25.29 -1.06 -11.71
C ALA A 585 25.91 -2.12 -10.79
N HIS A 586 26.22 -3.29 -11.33
CA HIS A 586 26.95 -4.36 -10.64
C HIS A 586 28.38 -4.45 -11.18
N LEU A 587 29.37 -4.16 -10.34
CA LEU A 587 30.79 -4.43 -10.63
C LEU A 587 31.12 -5.87 -10.23
N GLY A 588 31.59 -6.68 -11.17
CA GLY A 588 32.07 -8.03 -10.87
C GLY A 588 33.38 -7.99 -10.08
N LEU A 589 33.42 -8.62 -8.90
CA LEU A 589 34.60 -8.64 -8.04
C LEU A 589 35.20 -10.05 -7.93
N ASN A 590 34.36 -11.04 -7.63
CA ASN A 590 34.69 -12.46 -7.73
C ASN A 590 33.50 -13.21 -8.33
N VAL A 591 33.53 -13.39 -9.65
CA VAL A 591 32.46 -14.02 -10.43
C VAL A 591 32.94 -15.37 -10.96
N PRO A 592 32.35 -16.50 -10.50
CA PRO A 592 32.56 -17.82 -11.09
C PRO A 592 31.65 -18.01 -12.32
N SER A 593 31.94 -19.04 -13.12
CA SER A 593 31.03 -19.49 -14.18
C SER A 593 29.70 -20.01 -13.59
N GLY A 594 28.63 -20.00 -14.41
CA GLY A 594 27.31 -20.50 -14.02
C GLY A 594 26.45 -19.50 -13.23
N THR A 595 26.80 -18.21 -13.20
CA THR A 595 25.97 -17.17 -12.56
C THR A 595 25.32 -16.26 -13.60
N TYR A 596 24.01 -16.07 -13.53
CA TYR A 596 23.23 -15.37 -14.56
C TYR A 596 22.25 -14.37 -13.95
N ILE A 597 21.94 -13.32 -14.69
CA ILE A 597 20.80 -12.41 -14.46
C ILE A 597 20.01 -12.26 -15.76
N ARG A 598 18.69 -12.45 -15.67
CA ARG A 598 17.73 -12.03 -16.69
C ARG A 598 17.20 -10.64 -16.31
N VAL A 599 17.04 -9.74 -17.27
CA VAL A 599 16.31 -8.47 -17.12
C VAL A 599 15.39 -8.32 -18.33
N ALA A 600 14.08 -8.28 -18.09
CA ALA A 600 13.05 -8.53 -19.09
C ALA A 600 13.31 -9.85 -19.86
N GLU A 601 13.64 -9.76 -21.15
CA GLU A 601 13.85 -10.90 -22.05
C GLU A 601 15.35 -11.23 -22.24
N GLU A 602 16.26 -10.32 -21.88
CA GLU A 602 17.69 -10.50 -22.05
C GLU A 602 18.34 -11.18 -20.84
N THR A 603 19.16 -12.22 -21.07
CA THR A 603 19.96 -12.87 -20.02
C THR A 603 21.45 -12.64 -20.22
N ARG A 604 22.16 -12.24 -19.15
CA ARG A 604 23.59 -11.91 -19.16
C ARG A 604 24.32 -12.50 -17.95
N SER A 605 25.65 -12.55 -18.01
CA SER A 605 26.54 -12.88 -16.87
C SER A 605 27.34 -11.64 -16.47
N TRP A 606 27.79 -11.59 -15.21
CA TRP A 606 28.83 -10.66 -14.79
C TRP A 606 30.21 -11.11 -15.28
N GLU A 607 31.17 -10.19 -15.26
CA GLU A 607 32.60 -10.43 -15.50
C GLU A 607 33.43 -9.65 -14.47
N ASN A 608 34.59 -10.19 -14.07
CA ASN A 608 35.45 -9.53 -13.09
C ASN A 608 36.04 -8.23 -13.67
N GLY A 609 35.95 -7.12 -12.93
CA GLY A 609 36.45 -5.80 -13.35
C GLY A 609 35.62 -5.07 -14.40
N LYS A 610 34.41 -5.55 -14.71
CA LYS A 610 33.45 -4.89 -15.62
C LYS A 610 32.13 -4.55 -14.90
N TRP A 611 31.44 -3.54 -15.42
CA TRP A 611 30.09 -3.18 -15.02
C TRP A 611 29.03 -3.95 -15.83
N LEU A 612 28.01 -4.44 -15.15
CA LEU A 612 26.72 -4.85 -15.73
C LEU A 612 25.67 -3.87 -15.19
N ILE A 613 25.09 -3.04 -16.08
CA ILE A 613 24.22 -1.92 -15.72
C ILE A 613 22.82 -2.15 -16.26
N PHE A 614 21.81 -2.05 -15.39
CA PHE A 614 20.41 -2.28 -15.74
C PHE A 614 19.48 -1.34 -14.96
N ASP A 615 18.27 -1.16 -15.50
CA ASP A 615 17.17 -0.52 -14.77
C ASP A 615 16.45 -1.60 -13.96
N ASP A 616 16.62 -1.60 -12.64
CA ASP A 616 16.06 -2.64 -11.76
C ASP A 616 14.55 -2.51 -11.56
N SER A 617 13.90 -1.46 -12.10
CA SER A 617 12.43 -1.38 -12.18
C SER A 617 11.83 -2.34 -13.21
N PHE A 618 12.63 -2.89 -14.12
CA PHE A 618 12.26 -4.03 -14.95
C PHE A 618 12.33 -5.34 -14.14
N GLU A 619 11.47 -6.29 -14.51
CA GLU A 619 11.51 -7.65 -13.98
C GLU A 619 12.89 -8.25 -14.21
N HIS A 620 13.53 -8.69 -13.12
CA HIS A 620 14.80 -9.37 -13.16
C HIS A 620 14.82 -10.60 -12.23
N GLU A 621 15.63 -11.57 -12.60
CA GLU A 621 15.67 -12.92 -12.03
C GLU A 621 17.13 -13.39 -12.02
N VAL A 622 17.55 -14.10 -10.97
CA VAL A 622 18.98 -14.39 -10.74
C VAL A 622 19.21 -15.85 -10.34
N TRP A 623 20.15 -16.50 -11.03
CA TRP A 623 20.58 -17.87 -10.75
C TRP A 623 22.07 -17.94 -10.43
N HIS A 624 22.41 -18.82 -9.49
CA HIS A 624 23.78 -19.19 -9.17
C HIS A 624 23.94 -20.72 -9.25
N ASN A 625 24.17 -21.21 -10.47
CA ASN A 625 24.42 -22.61 -10.77
C ASN A 625 25.93 -22.95 -10.76
N GLY A 626 26.78 -21.99 -10.37
CA GLY A 626 28.23 -22.15 -10.23
C GLY A 626 28.64 -22.79 -8.90
N THR A 627 29.91 -23.18 -8.77
CA THR A 627 30.42 -23.97 -7.64
C THR A 627 31.16 -23.18 -6.55
N ALA A 628 31.41 -21.89 -6.76
CA ALA A 628 32.08 -21.00 -5.79
C ALA A 628 31.21 -19.76 -5.47
N THR A 629 31.54 -19.00 -4.43
CA THR A 629 30.77 -17.80 -4.03
C THR A 629 30.94 -16.64 -5.02
N ARG A 630 29.83 -16.05 -5.49
CA ARG A 630 29.83 -14.82 -6.29
C ARG A 630 29.85 -13.59 -5.37
N LEU A 631 30.78 -12.68 -5.59
CA LEU A 631 30.83 -11.35 -4.97
C LEU A 631 30.74 -10.26 -6.06
N VAL A 632 29.83 -9.32 -5.87
CA VAL A 632 29.72 -8.08 -6.68
C VAL A 632 29.57 -6.86 -5.77
N LEU A 633 29.97 -5.68 -6.24
CA LEU A 633 29.55 -4.40 -5.66
C LEU A 633 28.34 -3.88 -6.45
N ILE A 634 27.23 -3.67 -5.76
CA ILE A 634 26.04 -2.99 -6.30
C ILE A 634 26.16 -1.51 -6.00
N VAL A 635 25.98 -0.67 -7.03
CA VAL A 635 25.92 0.78 -6.94
C VAL A 635 24.64 1.26 -7.61
N ASP A 636 23.66 1.66 -6.83
CA ASP A 636 22.48 2.37 -7.32
C ASP A 636 22.78 3.88 -7.40
N PHE A 637 22.37 4.53 -8.49
CA PHE A 637 22.47 5.97 -8.65
C PHE A 637 21.20 6.54 -9.28
N TRP A 638 20.97 7.86 -9.11
CA TRP A 638 19.83 8.55 -9.71
C TRP A 638 19.77 8.33 -11.23
N HIS A 639 18.56 8.06 -11.75
CA HIS A 639 18.33 7.99 -13.19
C HIS A 639 18.81 9.29 -13.87
N PRO A 640 19.60 9.23 -14.97
CA PRO A 640 20.33 10.39 -15.50
C PRO A 640 19.43 11.60 -15.81
N GLU A 641 18.25 11.35 -16.37
CA GLU A 641 17.29 12.40 -16.78
C GLU A 641 16.53 13.04 -15.60
N LEU A 642 16.68 12.56 -14.36
CA LEU A 642 16.12 13.25 -13.20
C LEU A 642 16.87 14.57 -12.96
N THR A 643 16.13 15.66 -12.90
CA THR A 643 16.68 16.98 -12.56
C THR A 643 17.17 17.03 -11.11
N GLU A 644 18.13 17.90 -10.83
CA GLU A 644 18.63 18.15 -9.47
C GLU A 644 17.51 18.59 -8.49
N SER A 645 16.45 19.25 -9.00
CA SER A 645 15.25 19.56 -8.21
C SER A 645 14.53 18.28 -7.77
N GLN A 646 14.24 17.36 -8.70
CA GLN A 646 13.59 16.07 -8.38
C GLN A 646 14.46 15.23 -7.44
N ARG A 647 15.77 15.14 -7.67
CA ARG A 647 16.70 14.43 -6.76
C ARG A 647 16.61 14.97 -5.33
N ARG A 648 16.44 16.28 -5.15
CA ARG A 648 16.26 16.92 -3.83
C ARG A 648 14.86 16.72 -3.23
N THR A 649 13.78 16.80 -4.02
CA THR A 649 12.40 16.76 -3.50
C THR A 649 11.80 15.37 -3.37
N LEU A 650 12.21 14.38 -4.18
CA LEU A 650 11.67 13.02 -4.12
C LEU A 650 11.89 12.38 -2.74
N SER A 651 10.85 11.71 -2.23
CA SER A 651 10.93 10.92 -0.99
C SER A 651 11.99 9.81 -1.09
N PRO A 652 12.65 9.45 0.03
CA PRO A 652 13.34 8.17 0.14
C PRO A 652 12.37 6.99 -0.05
N ILE A 653 12.94 5.83 -0.38
CA ILE A 653 12.25 4.52 -0.43
C ILE A 653 13.09 3.53 0.37
#